data_AF-A0AAW1QJB9-F1
#
_entry.id   AF-A0AAW1QJB9-F1
#
_cell.length_a   1.000
_cell.length_b   1.000
_cell.length_c   1.000
_cell.angle_alpha   90.00
_cell.angle_beta   90.00
_cell.angle_gamma   90.00
#
_symmetry.space_group_name_H-M   'P 1'
#
loop_
_entity.id
_entity.type
_entity.pdbx_description
1 polymer ?
#
loop_
_entity_poly.entity_id
_entity_poly.type
_entity_poly.pdbx_seq_one_letter_code
_entity_poly.pdbx_strand_id
1 'polypeptide(L)'
;MESAAIFPGSEQLALPQSQMPEETPEQKALAQLPAGHPLLARAQEALKQQLSATKLRLEEELREKQNILKAGVIPALTRCLLTLQKTDQKREDVGVELYGYQQQLAKLQLGFEKAQDQCVVISKVRRTLEEQLNQLKKAATSEIDFTQKERQKVDDFQSETDKLAASLKNIEKYNEEMKGEIAVTKRATYAAEQAVQTAEKGKKEQDFLIEALHAQIRAQQSAAQLNAARYTAQQHETRAARELLTEAASDMETVNFEKKGLLAQWQASLLGLQRRDEALQAAEDAIRQVQEQEREVQNETAAFKRQTARAEVEGQRLAALLDRASKDAQQLQGKADAMHAKQEMIKDTQERLQQSLIHTEKELQQARIEGKSLQTDRSTVEKECSQVAQEIKAFEQQILERLRDQTTAEKGAQKAATDTQRLRKAVAAEEMRSLQVQNDLARTEVDIVDTESRKSRLQEAVTQQEGDLQTRMESVAKAEAAIKRTNGEIERRTKEIVMLNRKYEKLVANMEPGEHVGPLEATINNLIREIARKGDENRDLQRRWMSQQLELIGLQTAAARDAEALQQLRAEHSVLSARRARLLSQQENTAKDVKQLEKKLTGLHADMGRFNALIATHKELQTMLSHDAFNLERRIANELQGLEEESASIQSNIDQGHEDKRSILADIVKAEREVMLWERKIQLKREMQAALDPTVGADVVGAMQKEVHRMQLRQNDLALQQEKLLNELERGIAKRDTISIKGRATEARNQPELTEATLKRSLADMERKVKETRRQLHSLDAQLSELDMQRTLLVDHITAASQACGQARQQEGILRASVEASLTDKHKALLLTTAWQKATKRLEEAAAGKYKIRADPAAVEGELNKAFQKEQEIRAAVQHLSEVMPEHHQALKRVLFHSSTAVPVPLAVA
;
A
#
# COMPACT_ATOMS: atom_id res chain seq x y z
N MET A 1 83.85 -27.35 38.17
CA MET A 1 83.97 -28.81 38.14
C MET A 1 84.34 -29.20 36.72
N GLU A 2 85.51 -29.76 36.41
CA GLU A 2 86.77 -29.96 37.17
C GLU A 2 87.92 -29.78 36.13
N SER A 3 88.97 -28.99 36.42
CA SER A 3 90.29 -29.44 36.89
C SER A 3 91.10 -30.27 35.86
N ALA A 4 92.40 -30.07 35.61
CA ALA A 4 93.33 -28.99 35.92
C ALA A 4 94.66 -29.20 35.11
N ALA A 5 95.58 -28.21 35.14
CA ALA A 5 97.04 -28.33 35.37
C ALA A 5 97.93 -29.35 34.58
N ILE A 6 99.23 -29.12 34.26
CA ILE A 6 100.15 -27.96 34.41
C ILE A 6 101.38 -28.12 33.45
N PHE A 7 102.17 -27.06 33.28
CA PHE A 7 103.52 -26.96 32.62
C PHE A 7 104.65 -27.67 33.43
N PRO A 8 105.98 -27.47 33.25
CA PRO A 8 106.82 -26.98 32.14
C PRO A 8 107.97 -27.97 31.79
N GLY A 9 109.02 -27.53 31.07
CA GLY A 9 110.37 -28.14 31.15
C GLY A 9 111.33 -27.76 30.02
N SER A 10 112.29 -26.84 30.27
CA SER A 10 113.30 -26.45 29.27
C SER A 10 114.62 -25.96 29.90
N GLU A 11 115.68 -26.76 29.79
CA GLU A 11 117.11 -26.43 30.05
C GLU A 11 117.93 -27.46 29.24
N GLN A 12 118.86 -27.12 28.34
CA GLN A 12 120.11 -26.33 28.39
C GLN A 12 121.37 -27.11 28.84
N LEU A 13 122.44 -27.01 28.02
CA LEU A 13 123.88 -27.19 28.31
C LEU A 13 124.31 -28.53 28.98
N ALA A 14 125.16 -29.36 28.36
CA ALA A 14 126.61 -29.10 28.30
C ALA A 14 127.40 -30.01 27.32
N LEU A 15 128.59 -29.53 26.94
CA LEU A 15 129.75 -30.28 26.38
C LEU A 15 130.56 -30.92 27.55
N PRO A 16 131.45 -31.94 27.38
CA PRO A 16 132.59 -31.86 26.44
C PRO A 16 133.23 -33.16 25.84
N GLN A 17 133.96 -32.92 24.75
CA GLN A 17 135.32 -33.35 24.31
C GLN A 17 136.08 -34.59 24.89
N SER A 18 137.16 -34.92 24.15
CA SER A 18 138.35 -35.73 24.50
C SER A 18 138.26 -37.23 24.14
N GLN A 19 139.29 -37.91 23.60
CA GLN A 19 140.74 -37.60 23.50
C GLN A 19 141.36 -37.93 22.11
N MET A 20 142.49 -37.28 21.78
CA MET A 20 143.56 -37.71 20.84
C MET A 20 144.75 -38.23 21.68
N PRO A 21 145.61 -39.19 21.25
CA PRO A 21 146.76 -38.97 20.32
C PRO A 21 146.93 -40.11 19.26
N GLU A 22 147.78 -40.08 18.21
CA GLU A 22 149.28 -40.09 18.10
C GLU A 22 149.95 -41.34 18.75
N GLU A 23 150.97 -42.03 18.21
CA GLU A 23 151.83 -41.79 17.02
C GLU A 23 152.53 -43.09 16.46
N THR A 24 153.48 -42.93 15.53
CA THR A 24 154.39 -43.91 14.84
C THR A 24 155.39 -44.64 15.77
N PRO A 25 156.20 -45.71 15.40
CA PRO A 25 156.95 -45.86 14.13
C PRO A 25 157.27 -47.32 13.63
N GLU A 26 158.44 -47.51 13.00
CA GLU A 26 158.87 -48.59 12.08
C GLU A 26 159.65 -49.80 12.70
N GLN A 27 159.91 -50.84 11.85
CA GLN A 27 161.18 -51.60 11.65
C GLN A 27 161.22 -53.16 11.81
N LYS A 28 161.47 -53.83 10.66
CA LYS A 28 162.46 -54.92 10.37
C LYS A 28 162.36 -56.36 10.95
N ALA A 29 162.77 -57.31 10.07
CA ALA A 29 163.37 -58.65 10.30
C ALA A 29 162.49 -59.77 10.91
N LEU A 30 162.66 -61.08 10.63
CA LEU A 30 163.37 -61.89 9.59
C LEU A 30 162.44 -63.14 9.31
N ALA A 31 162.70 -64.26 8.62
CA ALA A 31 163.82 -64.99 8.01
C ALA A 31 163.32 -65.66 6.68
N GLN A 32 164.07 -66.21 5.70
CA GLN A 32 165.38 -66.91 5.61
C GLN A 32 165.36 -68.38 6.10
N LEU A 33 165.88 -69.41 5.42
CA LEU A 33 166.70 -69.62 4.18
C LEU A 33 166.44 -71.08 3.68
N PRO A 34 167.14 -71.69 2.67
CA PRO A 34 168.13 -71.18 1.71
C PRO A 34 167.77 -71.43 0.22
N ALA A 35 168.62 -70.94 -0.69
CA ALA A 35 168.53 -71.18 -2.14
C ALA A 35 169.72 -72.00 -2.65
N GLY A 36 169.53 -72.82 -3.70
CA GLY A 36 170.62 -73.48 -4.42
C GLY A 36 170.35 -74.90 -4.93
N HIS A 37 169.36 -75.11 -5.81
CA HIS A 37 169.22 -76.40 -6.52
C HIS A 37 168.84 -76.20 -8.01
N PRO A 38 169.43 -76.94 -8.98
CA PRO A 38 169.61 -76.43 -10.35
C PRO A 38 168.39 -76.44 -11.29
N LEU A 39 167.18 -76.76 -10.80
CA LEU A 39 165.98 -76.90 -11.64
C LEU A 39 165.07 -75.65 -11.66
N LEU A 40 165.38 -74.62 -10.87
CA LEU A 40 164.55 -73.40 -10.76
C LEU A 40 164.84 -72.33 -11.84
N ALA A 41 165.93 -72.45 -12.60
CA ALA A 41 166.41 -71.40 -13.51
C ALA A 41 165.34 -70.92 -14.52
N ARG A 42 164.58 -71.85 -15.12
CA ARG A 42 163.59 -71.52 -16.16
C ARG A 42 162.27 -70.96 -15.61
N ALA A 43 161.97 -71.17 -14.33
CA ALA A 43 160.77 -70.62 -13.69
C ALA A 43 160.96 -69.16 -13.23
N GLN A 44 162.18 -68.80 -12.84
CA GLN A 44 162.51 -67.45 -12.36
C GLN A 44 162.48 -66.40 -13.49
N GLU A 45 162.73 -66.79 -14.75
CA GLU A 45 162.63 -65.91 -15.92
C GLU A 45 161.19 -65.39 -16.16
N ALA A 46 160.20 -66.29 -16.06
CA ALA A 46 158.80 -65.96 -16.33
C ALA A 46 158.17 -65.06 -15.26
N LEU A 47 158.49 -65.32 -13.98
CA LEU A 47 158.02 -64.48 -12.87
C LEU A 47 158.58 -63.04 -12.96
N LYS A 48 159.84 -62.92 -13.41
CA LYS A 48 160.52 -61.63 -13.62
C LYS A 48 159.86 -60.80 -14.72
N GLN A 49 159.33 -61.42 -15.77
CA GLN A 49 158.54 -60.75 -16.79
C GLN A 49 157.19 -60.27 -16.24
N GLN A 50 156.43 -61.12 -15.54
CA GLN A 50 155.13 -60.72 -14.96
C GLN A 50 155.25 -59.56 -13.97
N LEU A 51 156.26 -59.57 -13.09
CA LEU A 51 156.47 -58.51 -12.10
C LEU A 51 156.88 -57.16 -12.73
N SER A 52 157.53 -57.17 -13.90
CA SER A 52 157.84 -55.92 -14.63
C SER A 52 156.59 -55.22 -15.20
N ALA A 53 155.61 -56.00 -15.68
CA ALA A 53 154.35 -55.45 -16.20
C ALA A 53 153.49 -54.82 -15.10
N THR A 54 153.47 -55.43 -13.90
CA THR A 54 152.74 -54.87 -12.75
C THR A 54 153.32 -53.58 -12.20
N LYS A 55 154.62 -53.31 -12.40
CA LYS A 55 155.25 -52.04 -11.96
C LYS A 55 154.77 -50.84 -12.80
N LEU A 56 154.76 -50.98 -14.13
CA LEU A 56 154.31 -49.91 -15.04
C LEU A 56 152.85 -49.51 -14.75
N ARG A 57 151.97 -50.49 -14.57
CA ARG A 57 150.56 -50.26 -14.25
C ARG A 57 150.35 -49.42 -12.97
N LEU A 58 151.15 -49.66 -11.92
CA LEU A 58 151.06 -48.91 -10.67
C LEU A 58 151.63 -47.48 -10.77
N GLU A 59 152.56 -47.23 -11.69
CA GLU A 59 153.08 -45.88 -11.99
C GLU A 59 152.10 -45.04 -12.82
N GLU A 60 151.17 -45.69 -13.55
CA GLU A 60 150.05 -45.04 -14.23
C GLU A 60 148.88 -44.77 -13.27
N GLU A 61 148.45 -45.76 -12.48
CA GLU A 61 147.35 -45.62 -11.50
C GLU A 61 147.65 -44.54 -10.41
N LEU A 62 148.92 -44.24 -10.13
CA LEU A 62 149.32 -43.13 -9.25
C LEU A 62 149.05 -41.75 -9.87
N ARG A 63 149.25 -41.58 -11.19
CA ARG A 63 149.03 -40.30 -11.89
C ARG A 63 147.54 -39.96 -11.99
N GLU A 64 146.68 -40.95 -12.21
CA GLU A 64 145.23 -40.71 -12.27
C GLU A 64 144.68 -40.21 -10.93
N LYS A 65 145.09 -40.81 -9.81
CA LYS A 65 144.58 -40.47 -8.48
C LYS A 65 145.01 -39.08 -8.00
N GLN A 66 146.13 -38.53 -8.49
CA GLN A 66 146.51 -37.14 -8.22
C GLN A 66 145.61 -36.11 -8.96
N ASN A 67 145.06 -36.47 -10.13
CA ASN A 67 144.17 -35.58 -10.88
C ASN A 67 142.74 -35.57 -10.31
N ILE A 68 142.24 -36.73 -9.86
CA ILE A 68 140.88 -36.87 -9.30
C ILE A 68 140.67 -35.95 -8.08
N LEU A 69 141.68 -35.81 -7.21
CA LEU A 69 141.56 -35.04 -5.97
C LEU A 69 141.30 -33.53 -6.19
N LYS A 70 141.67 -32.97 -7.34
CA LYS A 70 141.49 -31.53 -7.65
C LYS A 70 140.13 -31.19 -8.28
N ALA A 71 139.37 -32.18 -8.76
CA ALA A 71 138.13 -31.95 -9.51
C ALA A 71 136.84 -32.02 -8.65
N GLY A 72 136.86 -32.75 -7.53
CA GLY A 72 135.62 -33.15 -6.83
C GLY A 72 135.00 -32.13 -5.87
N VAL A 73 135.79 -31.22 -5.26
CA VAL A 73 135.38 -30.53 -4.02
C VAL A 73 134.46 -29.32 -4.26
N ILE A 74 134.63 -28.59 -5.36
CA ILE A 74 133.93 -27.32 -5.61
C ILE A 74 132.42 -27.49 -5.95
N PRO A 75 131.99 -28.42 -6.83
CA PRO A 75 130.59 -28.45 -7.31
C PRO A 75 129.54 -28.88 -6.27
N ALA A 76 129.94 -29.53 -5.18
CA ALA A 76 129.00 -30.11 -4.21
C ALA A 76 128.31 -29.06 -3.33
N LEU A 77 129.08 -28.05 -2.85
CA LEU A 77 128.59 -26.99 -1.97
C LEU A 77 127.52 -26.11 -2.64
N THR A 78 127.73 -25.74 -3.91
CA THR A 78 126.80 -24.88 -4.68
C THR A 78 125.42 -25.51 -4.84
N ARG A 79 125.34 -26.85 -4.93
CA ARG A 79 124.08 -27.56 -5.17
C ARG A 79 123.17 -27.60 -3.93
N CYS A 80 123.76 -27.62 -2.73
CA CYS A 80 123.02 -27.71 -1.46
C CYS A 80 122.38 -26.37 -1.05
N LEU A 81 123.07 -25.24 -1.29
CA LEU A 81 122.54 -23.89 -1.06
C LEU A 81 121.27 -23.60 -1.89
N LEU A 82 121.28 -24.00 -3.18
CA LEU A 82 120.15 -23.79 -4.08
C LEU A 82 118.89 -24.57 -3.69
N THR A 83 119.04 -25.71 -3.01
CA THR A 83 117.89 -26.49 -2.51
C THR A 83 117.23 -25.87 -1.29
N LEU A 84 118.00 -25.25 -0.37
CA LEU A 84 117.46 -24.61 0.83
C LEU A 84 116.62 -23.37 0.51
N GLN A 85 117.11 -22.49 -0.37
CA GLN A 85 116.36 -21.30 -0.80
C GLN A 85 114.99 -21.66 -1.41
N LYS A 86 114.91 -22.77 -2.14
CA LYS A 86 113.66 -23.26 -2.75
C LYS A 86 112.69 -23.91 -1.76
N THR A 87 113.14 -24.30 -0.57
CA THR A 87 112.26 -24.75 0.52
C THR A 87 111.73 -23.60 1.37
N ASP A 88 112.53 -22.55 1.60
CA ASP A 88 112.07 -21.37 2.34
C ASP A 88 111.05 -20.55 1.53
N GLN A 89 111.29 -20.30 0.23
CA GLN A 89 110.32 -19.63 -0.65
C GLN A 89 108.94 -20.30 -0.62
N LYS A 90 108.88 -21.64 -0.71
CA LYS A 90 107.62 -22.38 -0.61
C LYS A 90 106.94 -22.28 0.76
N ARG A 91 107.71 -22.05 1.84
CA ARG A 91 107.15 -21.82 3.18
C ARG A 91 106.59 -20.40 3.31
N GLU A 92 107.19 -19.44 2.62
CA GLU A 92 106.71 -18.06 2.52
C GLU A 92 105.42 -17.99 1.66
N ASP A 93 105.40 -18.62 0.49
CA ASP A 93 104.22 -18.71 -0.40
C ASP A 93 103.00 -19.29 0.35
N VAL A 94 103.16 -20.45 1.01
CA VAL A 94 102.09 -21.08 1.81
C VAL A 94 101.71 -20.23 3.02
N GLY A 95 102.65 -19.45 3.58
CA GLY A 95 102.36 -18.48 4.64
C GLY A 95 101.47 -17.32 4.15
N VAL A 96 101.70 -16.83 2.94
CA VAL A 96 100.89 -15.78 2.29
C VAL A 96 99.50 -16.32 1.93
N GLU A 97 99.40 -17.54 1.40
CA GLU A 97 98.10 -18.19 1.17
C GLU A 97 97.32 -18.37 2.47
N LEU A 98 97.96 -18.88 3.53
CA LEU A 98 97.33 -19.07 4.84
C LEU A 98 96.83 -17.75 5.43
N TYR A 99 97.61 -16.66 5.32
CA TYR A 99 97.17 -15.32 5.73
C TYR A 99 95.99 -14.82 4.87
N GLY A 100 96.00 -15.11 3.56
CA GLY A 100 94.88 -14.85 2.67
C GLY A 100 93.59 -15.55 3.11
N TYR A 101 93.65 -16.85 3.40
CA TYR A 101 92.52 -17.61 3.94
C TYR A 101 92.07 -17.13 5.32
N GLN A 102 92.98 -16.78 6.22
CA GLN A 102 92.64 -16.17 7.52
C GLN A 102 91.90 -14.84 7.34
N GLN A 103 92.33 -13.99 6.41
CA GLN A 103 91.67 -12.71 6.14
C GLN A 103 90.30 -12.91 5.44
N GLN A 104 90.13 -13.95 4.61
CA GLN A 104 88.83 -14.32 4.07
C GLN A 104 87.89 -14.86 5.15
N LEU A 105 88.37 -15.73 6.04
CA LEU A 105 87.62 -16.27 7.18
C LEU A 105 87.12 -15.14 8.09
N ALA A 106 87.99 -14.19 8.46
CA ALA A 106 87.62 -13.05 9.29
C ALA A 106 86.55 -12.15 8.62
N LYS A 107 86.62 -11.96 7.29
CA LYS A 107 85.58 -11.23 6.52
C LYS A 107 84.24 -11.98 6.50
N LEU A 108 84.27 -13.31 6.41
CA LEU A 108 83.07 -14.16 6.45
C LEU A 108 82.45 -14.21 7.87
N GLN A 109 83.27 -14.29 8.91
CA GLN A 109 82.82 -14.21 10.32
C GLN A 109 82.13 -12.86 10.60
N LEU A 110 82.78 -11.74 10.25
CA LEU A 110 82.19 -10.41 10.37
C LEU A 110 80.90 -10.24 9.53
N GLY A 111 80.81 -10.92 8.38
CA GLY A 111 79.61 -10.97 7.55
C GLY A 111 78.47 -11.76 8.20
N PHE A 112 78.80 -12.90 8.81
CA PHE A 112 77.85 -13.76 9.53
C PHE A 112 77.33 -13.08 10.80
N GLU A 113 78.19 -12.45 11.60
CA GLU A 113 77.80 -11.66 12.78
C GLU A 113 76.80 -10.56 12.40
N LYS A 114 77.09 -9.78 11.34
CA LYS A 114 76.17 -8.76 10.83
C LYS A 114 74.83 -9.33 10.35
N ALA A 115 74.82 -10.49 9.70
CA ALA A 115 73.59 -11.17 9.28
C ALA A 115 72.80 -11.69 10.50
N GLN A 116 73.48 -12.17 11.54
CA GLN A 116 72.86 -12.60 12.79
C GLN A 116 72.26 -11.43 13.56
N ASP A 117 72.95 -10.29 13.67
CA ASP A 117 72.42 -9.05 14.24
C ASP A 117 71.19 -8.54 13.48
N GLN A 118 71.23 -8.56 12.14
CA GLN A 118 70.08 -8.23 11.30
C GLN A 118 68.89 -9.17 11.56
N CYS A 119 69.11 -10.48 11.68
CA CYS A 119 68.07 -11.44 12.05
C CYS A 119 67.50 -11.16 13.46
N VAL A 120 68.34 -10.79 14.43
CA VAL A 120 67.89 -10.38 15.77
C VAL A 120 67.03 -9.11 15.70
N VAL A 121 67.44 -8.09 14.95
CA VAL A 121 66.65 -6.85 14.75
C VAL A 121 65.32 -7.15 14.07
N ILE A 122 65.31 -7.92 12.98
CA ILE A 122 64.09 -8.32 12.27
C ILE A 122 63.17 -9.12 13.21
N SER A 123 63.69 -10.02 14.04
CA SER A 123 62.88 -10.78 15.00
C SER A 123 62.22 -9.90 16.07
N LYS A 124 62.89 -8.82 16.50
CA LYS A 124 62.33 -7.83 17.44
C LYS A 124 61.21 -7.03 16.76
N VAL A 125 61.44 -6.52 15.56
CA VAL A 125 60.43 -5.79 14.77
C VAL A 125 59.21 -6.67 14.47
N ARG A 126 59.42 -7.96 14.14
CA ARG A 126 58.31 -8.90 13.93
C ARG A 126 57.47 -9.08 15.18
N ARG A 127 58.09 -9.22 16.36
CA ARG A 127 57.38 -9.34 17.65
C ARG A 127 56.60 -8.08 18.00
N THR A 128 57.18 -6.89 17.86
CA THR A 128 56.44 -5.64 18.18
C THR A 128 55.27 -5.42 17.22
N LEU A 129 55.39 -5.81 15.94
CA LEU A 129 54.26 -5.80 15.00
C LEU A 129 53.20 -6.86 15.33
N GLU A 130 53.59 -8.07 15.76
CA GLU A 130 52.66 -9.10 16.25
C GLU A 130 51.91 -8.64 17.52
N GLU A 131 52.59 -7.96 18.45
CA GLU A 131 52.00 -7.39 19.65
C GLU A 131 51.01 -6.25 19.32
N GLN A 132 51.40 -5.31 18.44
CA GLN A 132 50.52 -4.24 17.95
C GLN A 132 49.30 -4.80 17.21
N LEU A 133 49.48 -5.80 16.34
CA LEU A 133 48.39 -6.46 15.62
C LEU A 133 47.44 -7.19 16.57
N ASN A 134 47.94 -7.79 17.65
CA ASN A 134 47.12 -8.39 18.70
C ASN A 134 46.39 -7.35 19.57
N GLN A 135 46.99 -6.18 19.82
CA GLN A 135 46.32 -5.06 20.48
C GLN A 135 45.19 -4.49 19.61
N LEU A 136 45.44 -4.25 18.31
CA LEU A 136 44.44 -3.79 17.35
C LEU A 136 43.29 -4.81 17.17
N LYS A 137 43.59 -6.11 17.13
CA LYS A 137 42.54 -7.16 17.14
C LYS A 137 41.66 -7.09 18.38
N LYS A 138 42.25 -6.93 19.58
CA LYS A 138 41.49 -6.79 20.83
C LYS A 138 40.60 -5.56 20.83
N ALA A 139 41.13 -4.41 20.39
CA ALA A 139 40.37 -3.17 20.24
C ALA A 139 39.19 -3.33 19.26
N ALA A 140 39.44 -3.94 18.09
CA ALA A 140 38.41 -4.23 17.10
C ALA A 140 37.32 -5.19 17.64
N THR A 141 37.67 -6.23 18.40
CA THR A 141 36.67 -7.08 19.06
C THR A 141 35.85 -6.34 20.10
N SER A 142 36.45 -5.45 20.91
CA SER A 142 35.68 -4.64 21.87
C SER A 142 34.75 -3.62 21.21
N GLU A 143 35.14 -3.05 20.06
CA GLU A 143 34.26 -2.19 19.23
C GLU A 143 33.10 -2.98 18.61
N ILE A 144 33.35 -4.22 18.16
CA ILE A 144 32.29 -5.12 17.66
C ILE A 144 31.32 -5.49 18.79
N ASP A 145 31.84 -5.86 19.97
CA ASP A 145 31.00 -6.18 21.14
C ASP A 145 30.21 -4.96 21.65
N PHE A 146 30.78 -3.76 21.56
CA PHE A 146 30.12 -2.51 21.93
C PHE A 146 29.01 -2.15 20.92
N THR A 147 29.33 -2.16 19.62
CA THR A 147 28.35 -1.85 18.57
C THR A 147 27.24 -2.90 18.46
N GLN A 148 27.49 -4.17 18.81
CA GLN A 148 26.42 -5.17 18.99
C GLN A 148 25.48 -4.81 20.15
N LYS A 149 26.01 -4.35 21.30
CA LYS A 149 25.19 -3.94 22.44
C LYS A 149 24.39 -2.67 22.17
N GLU A 150 24.96 -1.69 21.45
CA GLU A 150 24.19 -0.51 21.03
C GLU A 150 23.12 -0.86 19.98
N ARG A 151 23.37 -1.83 19.08
CA ARG A 151 22.31 -2.37 18.20
C ARG A 151 21.18 -3.03 19.00
N GLN A 152 21.51 -3.91 19.95
CA GLN A 152 20.51 -4.54 20.82
C GLN A 152 19.64 -3.52 21.55
N LYS A 153 20.23 -2.44 22.12
CA LYS A 153 19.47 -1.34 22.72
C LYS A 153 18.57 -0.62 21.70
N VAL A 154 19.05 -0.40 20.48
CA VAL A 154 18.25 0.23 19.41
C VAL A 154 17.08 -0.67 19.01
N ASP A 155 17.28 -1.99 18.92
CA ASP A 155 16.22 -2.97 18.65
C ASP A 155 15.21 -3.03 19.82
N ASP A 156 15.69 -2.99 21.06
CA ASP A 156 14.86 -2.89 22.27
C ASP A 156 14.02 -1.61 22.27
N PHE A 157 14.62 -0.44 22.03
CA PHE A 157 13.92 0.85 21.95
C PHE A 157 12.97 0.94 20.75
N GLN A 158 13.26 0.30 19.61
CA GLN A 158 12.30 0.13 18.53
C GLN A 158 11.10 -0.69 19.01
N SER A 159 11.33 -1.81 19.70
CA SER A 159 10.25 -2.62 20.26
C SER A 159 9.41 -1.85 21.31
N GLU A 160 10.03 -0.95 22.09
CA GLU A 160 9.31 -0.10 23.05
C GLU A 160 8.52 1.02 22.36
N THR A 161 9.10 1.67 21.35
CA THR A 161 8.39 2.70 20.59
C THR A 161 7.24 2.12 19.75
N ASP A 162 7.37 0.89 19.22
CA ASP A 162 6.25 0.16 18.60
C ASP A 162 5.14 -0.19 19.60
N LYS A 163 5.49 -0.66 20.81
CA LYS A 163 4.51 -0.93 21.89
C LYS A 163 3.78 0.35 22.30
N LEU A 164 4.50 1.48 22.37
CA LEU A 164 3.94 2.80 22.70
C LEU A 164 3.10 3.38 21.55
N ALA A 165 3.50 3.18 20.29
CA ALA A 165 2.71 3.58 19.14
C ALA A 165 1.41 2.74 19.02
N ALA A 166 1.49 1.44 19.32
CA ALA A 166 0.32 0.56 19.37
C ALA A 166 -0.65 0.93 20.51
N SER A 167 -0.14 1.25 21.71
CA SER A 167 -1.00 1.69 22.83
C SER A 167 -1.60 3.08 22.58
N LEU A 168 -0.83 4.02 22.04
CA LEU A 168 -1.31 5.34 21.61
C LEU A 168 -2.41 5.21 20.55
N LYS A 169 -2.21 4.40 19.51
CA LYS A 169 -3.23 4.14 18.47
C LYS A 169 -4.52 3.51 19.02
N ASN A 170 -4.43 2.70 20.07
CA ASN A 170 -5.60 2.15 20.76
C ASN A 170 -6.31 3.22 21.62
N ILE A 171 -5.53 4.11 22.26
CA ILE A 171 -6.07 5.27 23.01
C ILE A 171 -6.71 6.28 22.06
N GLU A 172 -6.17 6.51 20.86
CA GLU A 172 -6.77 7.36 19.84
C GLU A 172 -8.12 6.81 19.38
N LYS A 173 -8.19 5.52 19.00
CA LYS A 173 -9.46 4.85 18.67
C LYS A 173 -10.49 4.98 19.79
N TYR A 174 -10.11 4.67 21.02
CA TYR A 174 -11.00 4.79 22.17
C TYR A 174 -11.49 6.23 22.38
N ASN A 175 -10.63 7.24 22.13
CA ASN A 175 -11.04 8.64 22.15
C ASN A 175 -11.94 9.04 20.97
N GLU A 176 -11.82 8.43 19.79
CA GLU A 176 -12.74 8.63 18.67
C GLU A 176 -14.09 7.96 18.92
N GLU A 177 -14.09 6.73 19.44
CA GLU A 177 -15.28 5.99 19.88
C GLU A 177 -16.02 6.75 20.98
N MET A 178 -15.33 7.21 22.03
CA MET A 178 -15.88 8.07 23.09
C MET A 178 -16.41 9.40 22.54
N LYS A 179 -15.73 10.06 21.58
CA LYS A 179 -16.27 11.27 20.91
C LYS A 179 -17.54 10.94 20.13
N GLY A 180 -17.61 9.77 19.49
CA GLY A 180 -18.79 9.24 18.82
C GLY A 180 -19.95 9.03 19.79
N GLU A 181 -19.73 8.33 20.89
CA GLU A 181 -20.73 8.11 21.95
C GLU A 181 -21.18 9.43 22.61
N ILE A 182 -20.26 10.37 22.87
CA ILE A 182 -20.60 11.72 23.36
C ILE A 182 -21.43 12.50 22.34
N ALA A 183 -21.20 12.33 21.04
CA ALA A 183 -22.02 12.94 19.99
C ALA A 183 -23.40 12.27 19.85
N VAL A 184 -23.48 10.94 19.99
CA VAL A 184 -24.74 10.18 19.96
C VAL A 184 -25.58 10.49 21.19
N THR A 185 -25.00 10.47 22.39
CA THR A 185 -25.68 10.83 23.65
C THR A 185 -26.14 12.29 23.63
N LYS A 186 -25.33 13.26 23.18
CA LYS A 186 -25.79 14.65 22.99
C LYS A 186 -26.95 14.78 22.01
N ARG A 187 -26.95 14.02 20.91
CA ARG A 187 -28.10 13.98 19.98
C ARG A 187 -29.33 13.35 20.64
N ALA A 188 -29.15 12.29 21.42
CA ALA A 188 -30.23 11.64 22.16
C ALA A 188 -30.82 12.55 23.25
N THR A 189 -29.99 13.31 23.98
CA THR A 189 -30.48 14.29 24.97
C THR A 189 -31.21 15.44 24.29
N TYR A 190 -30.70 15.99 23.18
CA TYR A 190 -31.44 17.03 22.44
C TYR A 190 -32.74 16.51 21.81
N ALA A 191 -32.77 15.27 21.32
CA ALA A 191 -34.01 14.65 20.83
C ALA A 191 -35.02 14.39 21.96
N ALA A 192 -34.56 13.98 23.15
CA ALA A 192 -35.41 13.82 24.33
C ALA A 192 -35.90 15.18 24.88
N GLU A 193 -35.04 16.20 24.92
CA GLU A 193 -35.39 17.57 25.30
C GLU A 193 -36.41 18.18 24.33
N GLN A 194 -36.22 18.00 23.02
CA GLN A 194 -37.19 18.40 22.00
C GLN A 194 -38.52 17.63 22.15
N ALA A 195 -38.47 16.32 22.42
CA ALA A 195 -39.68 15.53 22.67
C ALA A 195 -40.43 16.03 23.91
N VAL A 196 -39.73 16.28 25.02
CA VAL A 196 -40.29 16.89 26.24
C VAL A 196 -40.87 18.28 25.95
N GLN A 197 -40.19 19.12 25.17
CA GLN A 197 -40.70 20.45 24.80
C GLN A 197 -41.97 20.36 23.93
N THR A 198 -42.06 19.38 23.02
CA THR A 198 -43.30 19.14 22.25
C THR A 198 -44.42 18.58 23.13
N ALA A 199 -44.11 17.71 24.09
CA ALA A 199 -45.07 17.19 25.06
C ALA A 199 -45.58 18.29 26.01
N GLU A 200 -44.70 19.19 26.46
CA GLU A 200 -45.08 20.40 27.21
C GLU A 200 -46.00 21.31 26.41
N LYS A 201 -45.72 21.52 25.11
CA LYS A 201 -46.56 22.34 24.24
C LYS A 201 -47.94 21.70 24.07
N GLY A 202 -48.01 20.40 23.80
CA GLY A 202 -49.26 19.65 23.73
C GLY A 202 -50.02 19.67 25.06
N LYS A 203 -49.32 19.57 26.20
CA LYS A 203 -49.92 19.72 27.53
C LYS A 203 -50.47 21.14 27.75
N LYS A 204 -49.73 22.19 27.39
CA LYS A 204 -50.22 23.59 27.49
C LYS A 204 -51.47 23.81 26.63
N GLU A 205 -51.51 23.24 25.43
CA GLU A 205 -52.71 23.25 24.56
C GLU A 205 -53.89 22.46 25.18
N GLN A 206 -53.61 21.32 25.83
CA GLN A 206 -54.60 20.57 26.60
C GLN A 206 -55.09 21.34 27.84
N ASP A 207 -54.20 22.00 28.58
CA ASP A 207 -54.52 22.80 29.77
C ASP A 207 -55.41 24.00 29.39
N PHE A 208 -55.15 24.68 28.27
CA PHE A 208 -56.03 25.71 27.71
C PHE A 208 -57.40 25.16 27.27
N LEU A 209 -57.43 23.98 26.65
CA LEU A 209 -58.70 23.31 26.29
C LEU A 209 -59.50 22.93 27.55
N ILE A 210 -58.82 22.46 28.60
CA ILE A 210 -59.42 22.15 29.91
C ILE A 210 -59.96 23.43 30.56
N GLU A 211 -59.25 24.56 30.50
CA GLU A 211 -59.76 25.83 31.03
C GLU A 211 -60.98 26.34 30.23
N ALA A 212 -60.94 26.25 28.90
CA ALA A 212 -62.06 26.62 28.03
C ALA A 212 -63.30 25.75 28.30
N LEU A 213 -63.13 24.43 28.46
CA LEU A 213 -64.21 23.51 28.83
C LEU A 213 -64.74 23.81 30.24
N HIS A 214 -63.88 24.11 31.23
CA HIS A 214 -64.33 24.53 32.55
C HIS A 214 -65.05 25.89 32.55
N ALA A 215 -64.65 26.83 31.68
CA ALA A 215 -65.38 28.08 31.46
C ALA A 215 -66.77 27.81 30.83
N GLN A 216 -66.84 26.95 29.83
CA GLN A 216 -68.10 26.53 29.20
C GLN A 216 -69.02 25.78 30.18
N ILE A 217 -68.49 24.89 31.01
CA ILE A 217 -69.23 24.20 32.09
C ILE A 217 -69.79 25.21 33.10
N ARG A 218 -68.99 26.17 33.57
CA ARG A 218 -69.46 27.23 34.48
C ARG A 218 -70.55 28.10 33.84
N ALA A 219 -70.41 28.45 32.57
CA ALA A 219 -71.43 29.19 31.83
C ALA A 219 -72.74 28.38 31.67
N GLN A 220 -72.64 27.09 31.32
CA GLN A 220 -73.79 26.17 31.23
C GLN A 220 -74.48 25.97 32.59
N GLN A 221 -73.71 25.83 33.67
CA GLN A 221 -74.26 25.72 35.03
C GLN A 221 -74.99 27.00 35.45
N SER A 222 -74.41 28.18 35.18
CA SER A 222 -75.07 29.46 35.43
C SER A 222 -76.35 29.64 34.60
N ALA A 223 -76.31 29.29 33.32
CA ALA A 223 -77.49 29.29 32.45
C ALA A 223 -78.58 28.31 32.91
N ALA A 224 -78.20 27.12 33.40
CA ALA A 224 -79.13 26.14 33.96
C ALA A 224 -79.77 26.64 35.26
N GLN A 225 -78.99 27.26 36.16
CA GLN A 225 -79.52 27.89 37.38
C GLN A 225 -80.49 29.04 37.06
N LEU A 226 -80.14 29.90 36.10
CA LEU A 226 -80.99 31.01 35.66
C LEU A 226 -82.28 30.52 34.97
N ASN A 227 -82.21 29.45 34.17
CA ASN A 227 -83.39 28.83 33.56
C ASN A 227 -84.25 28.09 34.60
N ALA A 228 -83.66 27.47 35.63
CA ALA A 228 -84.41 26.90 36.74
C ALA A 228 -85.15 27.99 37.55
N ALA A 229 -84.51 29.14 37.81
CA ALA A 229 -85.15 30.29 38.47
C ALA A 229 -86.26 30.92 37.61
N ARG A 230 -86.09 30.98 36.28
CA ARG A 230 -87.18 31.36 35.36
C ARG A 230 -88.34 30.37 35.39
N TYR A 231 -88.05 29.07 35.42
CA TYR A 231 -89.06 28.02 35.45
C TYR A 231 -89.87 28.03 36.77
N THR A 232 -89.22 28.25 37.92
CA THR A 232 -89.95 28.41 39.19
C THR A 232 -90.79 29.69 39.20
N ALA A 233 -90.27 30.82 38.72
CA ALA A 233 -91.06 32.05 38.56
C ALA A 233 -92.30 31.82 37.67
N GLN A 234 -92.13 31.20 36.50
CA GLN A 234 -93.24 30.84 35.61
C GLN A 234 -94.22 29.83 36.25
N GLN A 235 -93.76 28.92 37.11
CA GLN A 235 -94.67 28.07 37.89
C GLN A 235 -95.48 28.87 38.92
N HIS A 236 -94.93 29.92 39.53
CA HIS A 236 -95.70 30.79 40.43
C HIS A 236 -96.70 31.66 39.65
N GLU A 237 -96.27 32.28 38.54
CA GLU A 237 -97.14 33.06 37.64
C GLU A 237 -98.30 32.22 37.09
N THR A 238 -98.03 31.00 36.63
CA THR A 238 -99.07 30.10 36.10
C THR A 238 -99.95 29.45 37.16
N ARG A 239 -99.55 29.43 38.44
CA ARG A 239 -100.45 29.09 39.57
C ARG A 239 -101.38 30.26 39.87
N ALA A 240 -100.84 31.46 40.06
CA ALA A 240 -101.65 32.67 40.29
C ALA A 240 -102.65 32.92 39.14
N ALA A 241 -102.24 32.71 37.89
CA ALA A 241 -103.13 32.80 36.74
C ALA A 241 -104.23 31.71 36.72
N ARG A 242 -103.98 30.52 37.28
CA ARG A 242 -105.00 29.47 37.44
C ARG A 242 -105.95 29.78 38.59
N GLU A 243 -105.44 30.30 39.69
CA GLU A 243 -106.23 30.75 40.84
C GLU A 243 -107.20 31.86 40.41
N LEU A 244 -106.70 32.90 39.72
CA LEU A 244 -107.52 33.94 39.09
C LEU A 244 -108.52 33.41 38.05
N LEU A 245 -108.17 32.37 37.29
CA LEU A 245 -109.12 31.72 36.36
C LEU A 245 -110.20 30.92 37.09
N THR A 246 -109.91 30.33 38.26
CA THR A 246 -110.94 29.67 39.08
C THR A 246 -111.84 30.66 39.81
N GLU A 247 -111.32 31.81 40.24
CA GLU A 247 -112.12 32.93 40.77
C GLU A 247 -113.02 33.52 39.68
N ALA A 248 -112.45 33.87 38.51
CA ALA A 248 -113.25 34.38 37.38
C ALA A 248 -114.27 33.34 36.84
N ALA A 249 -114.01 32.04 36.99
CA ALA A 249 -114.98 31.01 36.67
C ALA A 249 -116.15 30.98 37.68
N SER A 250 -115.89 31.12 38.98
CA SER A 250 -116.96 31.19 39.99
C SER A 250 -117.77 32.48 39.88
N ASP A 251 -117.15 33.61 39.56
CA ASP A 251 -117.83 34.86 39.21
C ASP A 251 -118.69 34.70 37.94
N MET A 252 -118.22 33.95 36.94
CA MET A 252 -119.03 33.66 35.76
C MET A 252 -120.19 32.69 36.09
N GLU A 253 -120.07 31.82 37.09
CA GLU A 253 -121.18 31.00 37.59
C GLU A 253 -122.23 31.83 38.35
N THR A 254 -121.81 32.78 39.21
CA THR A 254 -122.75 33.68 39.91
C THR A 254 -123.49 34.59 38.92
N VAL A 255 -122.80 35.20 37.96
CA VAL A 255 -123.43 35.99 36.88
C VAL A 255 -124.38 35.14 36.02
N ASN A 256 -124.06 33.88 35.75
CA ASN A 256 -124.98 32.97 35.04
C ASN A 256 -126.20 32.57 35.91
N PHE A 257 -126.06 32.49 37.23
CA PHE A 257 -127.18 32.28 38.15
C PHE A 257 -128.11 33.50 38.18
N GLU A 258 -127.57 34.71 38.33
CA GLU A 258 -128.33 35.96 38.25
C GLU A 258 -129.05 36.11 36.90
N LYS A 259 -128.35 35.83 35.79
CA LYS A 259 -128.93 35.87 34.45
C LYS A 259 -130.09 34.88 34.28
N LYS A 260 -130.01 33.69 34.87
CA LYS A 260 -131.15 32.73 34.90
C LYS A 260 -132.32 33.27 35.73
N GLY A 261 -132.05 33.90 36.87
CA GLY A 261 -133.06 34.58 37.69
C GLY A 261 -133.79 35.70 36.94
N LEU A 262 -133.03 36.59 36.28
CA LEU A 262 -133.56 37.67 35.46
C LEU A 262 -134.35 37.15 34.25
N LEU A 263 -133.89 36.08 33.58
CA LEU A 263 -134.63 35.44 32.48
C LEU A 263 -135.96 34.83 32.97
N ALA A 264 -136.00 34.23 34.16
CA ALA A 264 -137.24 33.72 34.74
C ALA A 264 -138.23 34.85 35.10
N GLN A 265 -137.74 35.96 35.67
CA GLN A 265 -138.56 37.16 35.92
C GLN A 265 -139.09 37.78 34.62
N TRP A 266 -138.27 37.84 33.58
CA TRP A 266 -138.66 38.31 32.26
C TRP A 266 -139.69 37.38 31.60
N GLN A 267 -139.51 36.06 31.65
CA GLN A 267 -140.49 35.09 31.14
C GLN A 267 -141.83 35.16 31.88
N ALA A 268 -141.83 35.33 33.20
CA ALA A 268 -143.06 35.56 33.97
C ALA A 268 -143.76 36.87 33.56
N SER A 269 -142.97 37.92 33.29
CA SER A 269 -143.48 39.20 32.77
C SER A 269 -144.07 39.07 31.37
N LEU A 270 -143.42 38.30 30.49
CA LEU A 270 -143.85 38.03 29.11
C LEU A 270 -145.14 37.20 29.08
N LEU A 271 -145.27 36.17 29.93
CA LEU A 271 -146.49 35.39 30.08
C LEU A 271 -147.66 36.24 30.60
N GLY A 272 -147.36 37.22 31.46
CA GLY A 272 -148.31 38.25 31.89
C GLY A 272 -148.66 39.27 30.80
N LEU A 273 -147.89 39.34 29.72
CA LEU A 273 -148.15 40.19 28.55
C LEU A 273 -149.00 39.42 27.53
N GLN A 274 -148.62 38.18 27.19
CA GLN A 274 -149.40 37.27 26.35
C GLN A 274 -150.87 37.13 26.84
N ARG A 275 -151.10 36.99 28.16
CA ARG A 275 -152.46 36.93 28.72
C ARG A 275 -153.30 38.21 28.56
N ARG A 276 -152.66 39.35 28.27
CA ARG A 276 -153.34 40.60 27.89
C ARG A 276 -153.60 40.64 26.39
N ASP A 277 -152.65 40.17 25.59
CA ASP A 277 -152.76 40.09 24.13
C ASP A 277 -153.87 39.10 23.71
N GLU A 278 -153.98 37.95 24.38
CA GLU A 278 -155.08 36.98 24.23
C GLU A 278 -156.46 37.61 24.51
N ALA A 279 -156.55 38.48 25.52
CA ALA A 279 -157.77 39.22 25.85
C ALA A 279 -158.07 40.36 24.86
N LEU A 280 -157.04 40.90 24.20
CA LEU A 280 -157.16 41.93 23.17
C LEU A 280 -157.59 41.32 21.83
N GLN A 281 -156.99 40.20 21.42
CA GLN A 281 -157.36 39.47 20.20
C GLN A 281 -158.82 38.99 20.25
N ALA A 282 -159.29 38.53 21.42
CA ALA A 282 -160.69 38.18 21.63
C ALA A 282 -161.67 39.36 21.39
N ALA A 283 -161.22 40.61 21.54
CA ALA A 283 -162.00 41.80 21.18
C ALA A 283 -161.87 42.17 19.68
N GLU A 284 -160.74 41.90 19.03
CA GLU A 284 -160.56 42.15 17.59
C GLU A 284 -161.36 41.18 16.71
N ASP A 285 -161.42 39.90 17.06
CA ASP A 285 -162.17 38.92 16.27
C ASP A 285 -163.70 39.16 16.34
N ALA A 286 -164.19 39.76 17.43
CA ALA A 286 -165.58 40.26 17.53
C ALA A 286 -165.86 41.45 16.57
N ILE A 287 -164.85 42.26 16.25
CA ILE A 287 -164.96 43.35 15.26
C ILE A 287 -164.92 42.79 13.82
N ARG A 288 -164.13 41.74 13.56
CA ARG A 288 -164.04 41.11 12.22
C ARG A 288 -165.37 40.53 11.75
N GLN A 289 -166.12 39.87 12.63
CA GLN A 289 -167.43 39.29 12.27
C GLN A 289 -168.44 40.33 11.75
N VAL A 290 -168.33 41.59 12.19
CA VAL A 290 -169.16 42.70 11.70
C VAL A 290 -168.73 43.14 10.28
N GLN A 291 -167.44 43.06 9.96
CA GLN A 291 -166.88 43.49 8.67
C GLN A 291 -167.07 42.47 7.54
N GLU A 292 -167.18 41.17 7.85
CA GLU A 292 -167.38 40.15 6.81
C GLU A 292 -168.79 40.21 6.20
N GLN A 293 -169.81 40.52 7.01
CA GLN A 293 -171.19 40.75 6.57
C GLN A 293 -171.32 41.92 5.56
N GLU A 294 -170.42 42.91 5.63
CA GLU A 294 -170.39 44.05 4.69
C GLU A 294 -169.79 43.67 3.31
N ARG A 295 -168.95 42.63 3.25
CA ARG A 295 -168.19 42.25 2.04
C ARG A 295 -168.94 41.33 1.09
N GLU A 296 -169.85 40.50 1.57
CA GLU A 296 -170.64 39.60 0.71
C GLU A 296 -171.49 40.41 -0.29
N VAL A 297 -172.19 41.44 0.21
CA VAL A 297 -173.06 42.35 -0.56
C VAL A 297 -172.32 43.06 -1.71
N GLN A 298 -171.02 43.32 -1.57
CA GLN A 298 -170.25 44.05 -2.60
C GLN A 298 -169.81 43.16 -3.76
N ASN A 299 -169.57 41.87 -3.54
CA ASN A 299 -168.97 40.99 -4.55
C ASN A 299 -169.92 40.65 -5.70
N GLU A 300 -171.23 40.57 -5.46
CA GLU A 300 -172.24 40.23 -6.47
C GLU A 300 -172.28 41.23 -7.64
N THR A 301 -172.07 42.53 -7.37
CA THR A 301 -172.09 43.60 -8.39
C THR A 301 -170.85 43.63 -9.30
N ALA A 302 -169.77 42.93 -8.94
CA ALA A 302 -168.52 42.94 -9.71
C ALA A 302 -168.49 41.91 -10.86
N ALA A 303 -169.25 40.82 -10.75
CA ALA A 303 -169.15 39.68 -11.66
C ALA A 303 -169.59 40.01 -13.11
N PHE A 304 -170.71 40.73 -13.27
CA PHE A 304 -171.32 41.01 -14.57
C PHE A 304 -170.47 41.87 -15.53
N LYS A 305 -169.44 42.57 -15.04
CA LYS A 305 -168.61 43.48 -15.85
C LYS A 305 -167.46 42.80 -16.61
N ARG A 306 -167.17 41.51 -16.40
CA ARG A 306 -165.94 40.85 -16.87
C ARG A 306 -166.05 40.01 -18.16
N GLN A 307 -167.25 39.82 -18.71
CA GLN A 307 -167.46 38.86 -19.81
C GLN A 307 -167.14 39.41 -21.23
N THR A 308 -167.06 40.74 -21.41
CA THR A 308 -167.04 41.38 -22.74
C THR A 308 -165.66 41.65 -23.36
N ALA A 309 -164.55 41.41 -22.66
CA ALA A 309 -163.23 41.97 -23.04
C ALA A 309 -162.16 40.97 -23.55
N ARG A 310 -162.49 39.69 -23.76
CA ARG A 310 -161.49 38.63 -24.07
C ARG A 310 -161.37 38.27 -25.57
N ALA A 311 -161.76 39.16 -26.47
CA ALA A 311 -161.91 38.87 -27.90
C ALA A 311 -160.72 39.26 -28.79
N GLU A 312 -159.58 39.69 -28.22
CA GLU A 312 -158.44 40.28 -28.96
C GLU A 312 -157.07 39.71 -28.47
N VAL A 313 -156.82 38.40 -28.58
CA VAL A 313 -156.27 37.69 -29.75
C VAL A 313 -154.75 37.92 -30.00
N GLU A 314 -153.96 36.99 -29.43
CA GLU A 314 -153.17 35.97 -30.17
C GLU A 314 -152.07 36.34 -31.19
N GLY A 315 -151.82 37.62 -31.53
CA GLY A 315 -151.09 37.96 -32.77
C GLY A 315 -149.56 37.79 -32.87
N GLN A 316 -148.75 37.67 -31.80
CA GLN A 316 -147.34 38.15 -31.84
C GLN A 316 -146.19 37.18 -31.48
N ARG A 317 -146.37 35.85 -31.41
CA ARG A 317 -145.41 34.94 -30.71
C ARG A 317 -144.37 34.16 -31.56
N LEU A 318 -144.20 34.38 -32.87
CA LEU A 318 -143.47 33.42 -33.74
C LEU A 318 -142.26 33.94 -34.58
N ALA A 319 -141.80 35.18 -34.39
CA ALA A 319 -140.88 35.82 -35.36
C ALA A 319 -139.35 35.66 -35.15
N ALA A 320 -138.86 35.12 -34.02
CA ALA A 320 -137.50 35.45 -33.53
C ALA A 320 -136.40 34.35 -33.59
N LEU A 321 -136.69 33.12 -34.01
CA LEU A 321 -135.80 31.96 -33.76
C LEU A 321 -135.00 31.41 -34.96
N LEU A 322 -135.12 31.99 -36.16
CA LEU A 322 -134.68 31.32 -37.41
C LEU A 322 -133.31 31.78 -37.96
N ASP A 323 -132.82 32.97 -37.61
CA ASP A 323 -131.76 33.68 -38.37
C ASP A 323 -130.29 33.36 -37.99
N ARG A 324 -130.05 32.34 -37.12
CA ARG A 324 -128.70 32.06 -36.58
C ARG A 324 -127.98 30.83 -37.15
N ALA A 325 -128.68 29.93 -37.84
CA ALA A 325 -128.16 28.60 -38.17
C ALA A 325 -127.55 28.43 -39.58
N SER A 326 -127.57 29.46 -40.43
CA SER A 326 -127.37 29.31 -41.89
C SER A 326 -125.97 29.63 -42.42
N LYS A 327 -125.07 30.25 -41.64
CA LYS A 327 -123.84 30.87 -42.17
C LYS A 327 -122.59 29.96 -42.19
N ASP A 328 -122.52 28.92 -41.37
CA ASP A 328 -121.28 28.17 -41.17
C ASP A 328 -121.00 27.09 -42.24
N ALA A 329 -121.96 26.79 -43.11
CA ALA A 329 -121.90 25.65 -44.03
C ALA A 329 -121.10 25.86 -45.33
N GLN A 330 -120.79 27.10 -45.72
CA GLN A 330 -120.34 27.40 -47.10
C GLN A 330 -118.81 27.41 -47.33
N GLN A 331 -117.97 27.37 -46.30
CA GLN A 331 -116.52 27.64 -46.47
C GLN A 331 -115.63 26.44 -46.89
N LEU A 332 -116.14 25.20 -46.90
CA LEU A 332 -115.28 24.01 -47.04
C LEU A 332 -115.11 23.46 -48.47
N GLN A 333 -115.94 23.86 -49.44
CA GLN A 333 -115.95 23.24 -50.78
C GLN A 333 -114.74 23.63 -51.65
N GLY A 334 -114.22 24.86 -51.53
CA GLY A 334 -113.35 25.48 -52.54
C GLY A 334 -111.85 25.14 -52.51
N LYS A 335 -111.42 24.04 -51.89
CA LYS A 335 -109.98 23.72 -51.70
C LYS A 335 -109.46 22.53 -52.51
N ALA A 336 -110.31 21.80 -53.24
CA ALA A 336 -109.93 20.55 -53.91
C ALA A 336 -109.14 20.77 -55.22
N ASP A 337 -109.62 21.66 -56.09
CA ASP A 337 -109.24 21.64 -57.52
C ASP A 337 -107.81 22.12 -57.81
N ALA A 338 -107.18 22.85 -56.88
CA ALA A 338 -105.89 23.50 -57.08
C ALA A 338 -104.66 22.56 -57.11
N MET A 339 -104.82 21.27 -56.77
CA MET A 339 -103.69 20.33 -56.68
C MET A 339 -103.30 19.66 -58.00
N HIS A 340 -104.25 19.42 -58.92
CA HIS A 340 -103.97 18.60 -60.12
C HIS A 340 -103.01 19.26 -61.13
N ALA A 341 -103.07 20.58 -61.30
CA ALA A 341 -102.32 21.29 -62.33
C ALA A 341 -100.78 21.29 -62.17
N LYS A 342 -100.25 20.85 -61.01
CA LYS A 342 -98.81 20.91 -60.71
C LYS A 342 -98.00 19.70 -61.20
N GLN A 343 -98.67 18.64 -61.67
CA GLN A 343 -98.03 17.33 -61.84
C GLN A 343 -97.33 17.12 -63.20
N GLU A 344 -97.72 17.86 -64.24
CA GLU A 344 -97.18 17.66 -65.61
C GLU A 344 -95.85 18.38 -65.85
N MET A 345 -95.73 19.65 -65.41
CA MET A 345 -94.57 20.54 -65.62
C MET A 345 -93.22 19.98 -65.13
N ILE A 346 -93.21 18.93 -64.31
CA ILE A 346 -91.99 18.33 -63.76
C ILE A 346 -91.28 17.46 -64.81
N LYS A 347 -92.01 16.77 -65.70
CA LYS A 347 -91.42 15.77 -66.61
C LYS A 347 -90.45 16.39 -67.63
N ASP A 348 -90.86 17.46 -68.30
CA ASP A 348 -90.10 18.16 -69.36
C ASP A 348 -88.77 18.78 -68.90
N THR A 349 -88.51 18.82 -67.59
CA THR A 349 -87.23 19.26 -67.02
C THR A 349 -86.21 18.12 -66.93
N GLN A 350 -86.66 16.87 -66.86
CA GLN A 350 -85.83 15.71 -66.53
C GLN A 350 -84.97 15.23 -67.72
N GLU A 351 -85.49 15.28 -68.94
CA GLU A 351 -84.77 14.84 -70.15
C GLU A 351 -83.60 15.77 -70.50
N ARG A 352 -83.78 17.09 -70.36
CA ARG A 352 -82.74 18.09 -70.67
C ARG A 352 -81.50 17.95 -69.77
N LEU A 353 -81.66 17.44 -68.54
CA LEU A 353 -80.57 17.19 -67.61
C LEU A 353 -79.72 15.95 -67.96
N GLN A 354 -80.25 15.02 -68.75
CA GLN A 354 -79.50 13.82 -69.16
C GLN A 354 -78.47 14.14 -70.26
N GLN A 355 -78.80 15.05 -71.19
CA GLN A 355 -77.91 15.38 -72.31
C GLN A 355 -76.69 16.21 -71.87
N SER A 356 -76.82 17.08 -70.87
CA SER A 356 -75.69 17.84 -70.32
C SER A 356 -74.74 16.97 -69.50
N LEU A 357 -75.22 15.90 -68.87
CA LEU A 357 -74.40 14.95 -68.09
C LEU A 357 -73.33 14.27 -68.95
N ILE A 358 -73.71 13.75 -70.13
CA ILE A 358 -72.82 13.00 -71.03
C ILE A 358 -71.67 13.89 -71.57
N HIS A 359 -71.86 15.20 -71.64
CA HIS A 359 -70.82 16.14 -72.06
C HIS A 359 -69.76 16.33 -70.96
N THR A 360 -70.19 16.57 -69.72
CA THR A 360 -69.26 16.83 -68.59
C THR A 360 -68.47 15.57 -68.20
N GLU A 361 -69.03 14.37 -68.41
CA GLU A 361 -68.31 13.10 -68.21
C GLU A 361 -67.05 12.95 -69.09
N LYS A 362 -67.00 13.57 -70.27
CA LYS A 362 -65.83 13.49 -71.17
C LYS A 362 -64.70 14.44 -70.74
N GLU A 363 -65.04 15.67 -70.39
CA GLU A 363 -64.08 16.65 -69.87
C GLU A 363 -63.45 16.16 -68.55
N LEU A 364 -64.27 15.54 -67.70
CA LEU A 364 -63.84 14.87 -66.47
C LEU A 364 -62.78 13.77 -66.72
N GLN A 365 -62.81 13.07 -67.86
CA GLN A 365 -61.80 12.06 -68.18
C GLN A 365 -60.45 12.66 -68.61
N GLN A 366 -60.45 13.79 -69.31
CA GLN A 366 -59.20 14.48 -69.69
C GLN A 366 -58.52 15.08 -68.46
N ALA A 367 -59.28 15.81 -67.61
CA ALA A 367 -58.77 16.35 -66.34
C ALA A 367 -58.22 15.25 -65.39
N ARG A 368 -58.76 14.02 -65.44
CA ARG A 368 -58.27 12.86 -64.69
C ARG A 368 -56.93 12.29 -65.20
N ILE A 369 -56.49 12.63 -66.42
CA ILE A 369 -55.19 12.22 -66.95
C ILE A 369 -54.13 13.24 -66.55
N GLU A 370 -54.38 14.53 -66.78
CA GLU A 370 -53.49 15.63 -66.38
C GLU A 370 -53.29 15.69 -64.86
N GLY A 371 -54.36 15.42 -64.10
CA GLY A 371 -54.28 15.29 -62.64
C GLY A 371 -53.35 14.17 -62.16
N LYS A 372 -53.11 13.12 -62.96
CA LYS A 372 -52.18 12.02 -62.60
C LYS A 372 -50.73 12.40 -62.85
N SER A 373 -50.40 13.09 -63.95
CA SER A 373 -49.03 13.59 -64.19
C SER A 373 -48.65 14.66 -63.17
N LEU A 374 -49.56 15.60 -62.87
CA LEU A 374 -49.33 16.58 -61.81
C LEU A 374 -49.19 15.91 -60.42
N GLN A 375 -49.83 14.77 -60.20
CA GLN A 375 -49.66 13.98 -58.97
C GLN A 375 -48.30 13.26 -58.90
N THR A 376 -47.74 12.78 -60.02
CA THR A 376 -46.39 12.20 -60.03
C THR A 376 -45.32 13.26 -59.77
N ASP A 377 -45.43 14.41 -60.42
CA ASP A 377 -44.44 15.50 -60.31
C ASP A 377 -44.49 16.16 -58.93
N ARG A 378 -45.70 16.27 -58.35
CA ARG A 378 -45.87 16.62 -56.94
C ARG A 378 -45.15 15.63 -56.02
N SER A 379 -45.21 14.33 -56.31
CA SER A 379 -44.60 13.29 -55.45
C SER A 379 -43.07 13.22 -55.49
N THR A 380 -42.42 13.81 -56.51
CA THR A 380 -40.96 13.99 -56.55
C THR A 380 -40.55 15.23 -55.78
N VAL A 381 -41.22 16.37 -56.01
CA VAL A 381 -40.97 17.62 -55.27
C VAL A 381 -41.23 17.44 -53.77
N GLU A 382 -42.29 16.73 -53.37
CA GLU A 382 -42.55 16.42 -51.95
C GLU A 382 -41.40 15.60 -51.31
N LYS A 383 -40.69 14.76 -52.06
CA LYS A 383 -39.51 14.02 -51.56
C LYS A 383 -38.30 14.92 -51.41
N GLU A 384 -38.00 15.73 -52.42
CA GLU A 384 -36.88 16.69 -52.40
C GLU A 384 -37.05 17.70 -51.26
N CYS A 385 -38.24 18.29 -51.11
CA CYS A 385 -38.58 19.12 -49.95
C CYS A 385 -38.44 18.37 -48.62
N SER A 386 -38.78 17.08 -48.55
CA SER A 386 -38.62 16.29 -47.32
C SER A 386 -37.16 16.02 -46.95
N GLN A 387 -36.25 15.94 -47.93
CA GLN A 387 -34.81 15.78 -47.71
C GLN A 387 -34.19 17.09 -47.20
N VAL A 388 -34.46 18.21 -47.89
CA VAL A 388 -34.02 19.54 -47.45
C VAL A 388 -34.57 19.87 -46.05
N ALA A 389 -35.81 19.49 -45.74
CA ALA A 389 -36.38 19.66 -44.40
C ALA A 389 -35.76 18.74 -43.32
N GLN A 390 -35.09 17.65 -43.69
CA GLN A 390 -34.30 16.83 -42.75
C GLN A 390 -32.91 17.45 -42.53
N GLU A 391 -32.26 17.94 -43.58
CA GLU A 391 -30.97 18.65 -43.49
C GLU A 391 -31.09 19.92 -42.65
N ILE A 392 -32.12 20.74 -42.88
CA ILE A 392 -32.42 21.93 -42.06
C ILE A 392 -32.56 21.53 -40.58
N LYS A 393 -33.33 20.48 -40.26
CA LYS A 393 -33.49 20.00 -38.87
C LYS A 393 -32.19 19.50 -38.25
N ALA A 394 -31.30 18.88 -39.03
CA ALA A 394 -29.99 18.46 -38.55
C ALA A 394 -29.10 19.67 -38.22
N PHE A 395 -29.11 20.72 -39.04
CA PHE A 395 -28.42 21.97 -38.74
C PHE A 395 -29.04 22.74 -37.56
N GLU A 396 -30.38 22.79 -37.46
CA GLU A 396 -31.09 23.37 -36.31
C GLU A 396 -30.70 22.65 -35.00
N GLN A 397 -30.61 21.32 -35.01
CA GLN A 397 -30.15 20.54 -33.85
C GLN A 397 -28.71 20.90 -33.45
N GLN A 398 -27.76 20.94 -34.40
CA GLN A 398 -26.37 21.32 -34.13
C GLN A 398 -26.24 22.77 -33.61
N ILE A 399 -27.08 23.69 -34.11
CA ILE A 399 -27.14 25.09 -33.65
C ILE A 399 -27.71 25.15 -32.22
N LEU A 400 -28.77 24.40 -31.93
CA LEU A 400 -29.36 24.30 -30.59
C LEU A 400 -28.41 23.66 -29.57
N GLU A 401 -27.61 22.67 -29.97
CA GLU A 401 -26.56 22.09 -29.13
C GLU A 401 -25.46 23.12 -28.81
N ARG A 402 -24.93 23.84 -29.81
CA ARG A 402 -23.92 24.88 -29.55
C ARG A 402 -24.46 26.05 -28.72
N LEU A 403 -25.72 26.44 -28.89
CA LEU A 403 -26.39 27.43 -28.04
C LEU A 403 -26.64 26.90 -26.61
N ARG A 404 -26.91 25.61 -26.45
CA ARG A 404 -27.00 24.95 -25.13
C ARG A 404 -25.65 24.95 -24.42
N ASP A 405 -24.56 24.65 -25.13
CA ASP A 405 -23.21 24.65 -24.56
C ASP A 405 -22.75 26.07 -24.20
N GLN A 406 -22.95 27.05 -25.08
CA GLN A 406 -22.70 28.46 -24.77
C GLN A 406 -23.53 28.95 -23.58
N THR A 407 -24.85 28.72 -23.56
CA THR A 407 -25.68 29.20 -22.45
C THR A 407 -25.50 28.39 -21.16
N THR A 408 -24.93 27.19 -21.18
CA THR A 408 -24.51 26.49 -19.94
C THR A 408 -23.17 27.00 -19.43
N ALA A 409 -22.21 27.34 -20.30
CA ALA A 409 -20.99 28.04 -19.93
C ALA A 409 -21.28 29.42 -19.32
N GLU A 410 -22.14 30.23 -19.95
CA GLU A 410 -22.59 31.52 -19.43
C GLU A 410 -23.32 31.39 -18.09
N LYS A 411 -24.25 30.43 -17.95
CA LYS A 411 -24.92 30.16 -16.66
C LYS A 411 -23.93 29.67 -15.60
N GLY A 412 -22.87 28.95 -15.98
CA GLY A 412 -21.77 28.58 -15.09
C GLY A 412 -21.02 29.81 -14.57
N ALA A 413 -20.53 30.66 -15.48
CA ALA A 413 -19.83 31.90 -15.15
C ALA A 413 -20.71 32.87 -14.35
N GLN A 414 -21.97 33.06 -14.74
CA GLN A 414 -22.90 33.95 -14.05
C GLN A 414 -23.31 33.38 -12.69
N LYS A 415 -23.50 32.06 -12.54
CA LYS A 415 -23.70 31.42 -11.23
C LYS A 415 -22.48 31.68 -10.34
N ALA A 416 -21.27 31.41 -10.81
CA ALA A 416 -20.02 31.66 -10.07
C ALA A 416 -19.89 33.14 -9.65
N ALA A 417 -20.27 34.08 -10.51
CA ALA A 417 -20.32 35.50 -10.18
C ALA A 417 -21.37 35.82 -9.09
N THR A 418 -22.58 35.26 -9.19
CA THR A 418 -23.62 35.46 -8.15
C THR A 418 -23.29 34.80 -6.82
N ASP A 419 -22.65 33.63 -6.83
CA ASP A 419 -22.23 32.94 -5.61
C ASP A 419 -21.00 33.62 -4.99
N THR A 420 -20.10 34.20 -5.81
CA THR A 420 -19.04 35.12 -5.33
C THR A 420 -19.63 36.39 -4.71
N GLN A 421 -20.67 36.97 -5.31
CA GLN A 421 -21.36 38.14 -4.76
C GLN A 421 -22.12 37.81 -3.47
N ARG A 422 -22.71 36.62 -3.37
CA ARG A 422 -23.32 36.08 -2.14
C ARG A 422 -22.29 35.89 -1.04
N LEU A 423 -21.13 35.29 -1.35
CA LEU A 423 -20.02 35.14 -0.40
C LEU A 423 -19.52 36.50 0.09
N ARG A 424 -19.31 37.48 -0.80
CA ARG A 424 -18.94 38.86 -0.37
C ARG A 424 -20.01 39.51 0.53
N LYS A 425 -21.30 39.30 0.24
CA LYS A 425 -22.40 39.79 1.11
C LYS A 425 -22.47 39.04 2.45
N ALA A 426 -22.16 37.75 2.48
CA ALA A 426 -22.11 36.96 3.71
C ALA A 426 -20.91 37.37 4.58
N VAL A 427 -19.73 37.54 3.99
CA VAL A 427 -18.53 38.08 4.66
C VAL A 427 -18.84 39.46 5.25
N ALA A 428 -19.37 40.39 4.46
CA ALA A 428 -19.75 41.72 4.98
C ALA A 428 -20.83 41.67 6.07
N ALA A 429 -21.73 40.67 6.05
CA ALA A 429 -22.72 40.48 7.11
C ALA A 429 -22.10 39.89 8.40
N GLU A 430 -21.11 39.00 8.29
CA GLU A 430 -20.38 38.49 9.46
C GLU A 430 -19.37 39.51 10.01
N GLU A 431 -18.77 40.35 9.16
CA GLU A 431 -17.99 41.53 9.57
C GLU A 431 -18.87 42.50 10.37
N MET A 432 -20.08 42.81 9.87
CA MET A 432 -21.05 43.64 10.60
C MET A 432 -21.55 42.97 11.89
N ARG A 433 -21.71 41.63 11.93
CA ARG A 433 -22.01 40.89 13.17
C ARG A 433 -20.86 40.94 14.16
N SER A 434 -19.61 40.81 13.69
CA SER A 434 -18.43 40.94 14.55
C SER A 434 -18.35 42.33 15.16
N LEU A 435 -18.61 43.38 14.37
CA LEU A 435 -18.69 44.77 14.87
C LEU A 435 -19.88 44.98 15.83
N GLN A 436 -21.02 44.34 15.60
CA GLN A 436 -22.15 44.36 16.55
C GLN A 436 -21.79 43.67 17.86
N VAL A 437 -21.23 42.45 17.82
CA VAL A 437 -20.79 41.72 19.03
C VAL A 437 -19.69 42.47 19.77
N GLN A 438 -18.78 43.16 19.08
CA GLN A 438 -17.80 44.04 19.72
C GLN A 438 -18.46 45.28 20.37
N ASN A 439 -19.50 45.86 19.75
CA ASN A 439 -20.22 46.99 20.34
C ASN A 439 -21.08 46.55 21.54
N ASP A 440 -21.72 45.39 21.46
CA ASP A 440 -22.51 44.82 22.55
C ASP A 440 -21.61 44.36 23.71
N LEU A 441 -20.42 43.80 23.43
CA LEU A 441 -19.39 43.52 24.44
C LEU A 441 -18.99 44.82 25.16
N ALA A 442 -18.60 45.86 24.42
CA ALA A 442 -18.23 47.15 25.00
C ALA A 442 -19.39 47.80 25.80
N ARG A 443 -20.65 47.58 25.42
CA ARG A 443 -21.81 47.97 26.24
C ARG A 443 -21.88 47.17 27.53
N THR A 444 -21.74 45.85 27.48
CA THR A 444 -21.74 45.03 28.69
C THR A 444 -20.57 45.34 29.62
N GLU A 445 -19.41 45.73 29.09
CA GLU A 445 -18.27 46.22 29.89
C GLU A 445 -18.62 47.54 30.59
N VAL A 446 -19.30 48.48 29.91
CA VAL A 446 -19.81 49.71 30.53
C VAL A 446 -20.91 49.41 31.56
N ASP A 447 -21.87 48.52 31.27
CA ASP A 447 -22.93 48.11 32.21
C ASP A 447 -22.35 47.42 33.45
N ILE A 448 -21.25 46.65 33.31
CA ILE A 448 -20.50 46.08 34.44
C ILE A 448 -19.90 47.19 35.28
N VAL A 449 -19.17 48.15 34.69
CA VAL A 449 -18.58 49.28 35.43
C VAL A 449 -19.66 50.16 36.10
N ASP A 450 -20.79 50.40 35.44
CA ASP A 450 -21.90 51.17 36.01
C ASP A 450 -22.61 50.41 37.13
N THR A 451 -22.79 49.09 37.02
CA THR A 451 -23.36 48.27 38.10
C THR A 451 -22.40 48.08 39.27
N GLU A 452 -21.09 48.02 39.04
CA GLU A 452 -20.07 48.05 40.10
C GLU A 452 -20.01 49.41 40.80
N SER A 453 -20.06 50.52 40.06
CA SER A 453 -20.12 51.86 40.68
C SER A 453 -21.40 52.06 41.49
N ARG A 454 -22.54 51.55 40.99
CA ARG A 454 -23.82 51.53 41.71
C ARG A 454 -23.76 50.63 42.95
N LYS A 455 -23.06 49.49 42.88
CA LYS A 455 -22.84 48.59 44.02
C LYS A 455 -22.01 49.28 45.11
N SER A 456 -20.92 49.98 44.77
CA SER A 456 -20.15 50.80 45.73
C SER A 456 -21.03 51.83 46.41
N ARG A 457 -21.75 52.65 45.63
CA ARG A 457 -22.69 53.67 46.17
C ARG A 457 -23.78 53.07 47.05
N LEU A 458 -24.27 51.86 46.75
CA LEU A 458 -25.23 51.15 47.60
C LEU A 458 -24.60 50.61 48.88
N GLN A 459 -23.34 50.15 48.85
CA GLN A 459 -22.61 49.74 50.06
C GLN A 459 -22.28 50.94 50.96
N GLU A 460 -21.91 52.08 50.38
CA GLU A 460 -21.77 53.37 51.07
C GLU A 460 -23.10 53.85 51.68
N ALA A 461 -24.21 53.74 50.93
CA ALA A 461 -25.53 54.09 51.45
C ALA A 461 -26.02 53.14 52.55
N VAL A 462 -25.69 51.84 52.48
CA VAL A 462 -26.01 50.86 53.54
C VAL A 462 -25.23 51.18 54.82
N THR A 463 -23.91 51.40 54.75
CA THR A 463 -23.12 51.72 55.95
C THR A 463 -23.52 53.07 56.58
N GLN A 464 -23.92 54.05 55.76
CA GLN A 464 -24.56 55.28 56.26
C GLN A 464 -25.91 54.99 56.95
N GLN A 465 -26.78 54.17 56.33
CA GLN A 465 -28.07 53.83 56.92
C GLN A 465 -27.97 52.95 58.17
N GLU A 466 -26.93 52.12 58.31
CA GLU A 466 -26.61 51.38 59.53
C GLU A 466 -26.20 52.32 60.67
N GLY A 467 -25.41 53.37 60.37
CA GLY A 467 -25.08 54.44 61.33
C GLY A 467 -26.30 55.29 61.74
N ASP A 468 -27.15 55.65 60.78
CA ASP A 468 -28.46 56.27 61.03
C ASP A 468 -29.34 55.37 61.91
N LEU A 469 -29.34 54.05 61.68
CA LEU A 469 -30.10 53.09 62.49
C LEU A 469 -29.58 53.03 63.93
N GLN A 470 -28.26 52.99 64.14
CA GLN A 470 -27.66 52.99 65.48
C GLN A 470 -28.02 54.28 66.25
N THR A 471 -27.83 55.45 65.63
CA THR A 471 -28.18 56.74 66.27
C THR A 471 -29.68 56.89 66.51
N ARG A 472 -30.53 56.38 65.61
CA ARG A 472 -31.99 56.31 65.83
C ARG A 472 -32.36 55.33 66.94
N MET A 473 -31.73 54.16 67.04
CA MET A 473 -31.96 53.20 68.13
C MET A 473 -31.61 53.81 69.49
N GLU A 474 -30.52 54.58 69.60
CA GLU A 474 -30.25 55.37 70.80
C GLU A 474 -31.36 56.40 71.09
N SER A 475 -31.88 57.08 70.06
CA SER A 475 -32.96 58.06 70.22
C SER A 475 -34.27 57.40 70.68
N VAL A 476 -34.57 56.18 70.18
CA VAL A 476 -35.73 55.39 70.58
C VAL A 476 -35.58 54.91 72.03
N ALA A 477 -34.41 54.42 72.44
CA ALA A 477 -34.15 54.06 73.83
C ALA A 477 -34.35 55.26 74.79
N LYS A 478 -33.93 56.47 74.38
CA LYS A 478 -34.16 57.73 75.11
C LYS A 478 -35.66 58.09 75.14
N ALA A 479 -36.40 57.87 74.06
CA ALA A 479 -37.84 58.12 73.95
C ALA A 479 -38.70 57.12 74.75
N GLU A 480 -38.41 55.81 74.71
CA GLU A 480 -39.09 54.79 75.51
C GLU A 480 -38.95 55.06 77.01
N ALA A 481 -37.77 55.51 77.45
CA ALA A 481 -37.53 55.92 78.83
C ALA A 481 -38.35 57.16 79.24
N ALA A 482 -38.77 58.01 78.29
CA ALA A 482 -39.70 59.11 78.52
C ALA A 482 -41.17 58.64 78.50
N ILE A 483 -41.56 57.79 77.54
CA ILE A 483 -42.92 57.24 77.43
C ILE A 483 -43.31 56.46 78.70
N LYS A 484 -42.39 55.64 79.23
CA LYS A 484 -42.57 54.93 80.52
C LYS A 484 -42.82 55.86 81.71
N ARG A 485 -42.37 57.13 81.67
CA ARG A 485 -42.70 58.14 82.69
C ARG A 485 -44.10 58.73 82.45
N THR A 486 -44.37 59.19 81.23
CA THR A 486 -45.64 59.87 80.90
C THR A 486 -46.88 58.96 81.00
N ASN A 487 -46.80 57.68 80.64
CA ASN A 487 -47.92 56.74 80.83
C ASN A 487 -48.30 56.61 82.32
N GLY A 488 -47.31 56.61 83.21
CA GLY A 488 -47.53 56.60 84.66
C GLY A 488 -48.21 57.87 85.20
N GLU A 489 -48.30 58.94 84.42
CA GLU A 489 -49.06 60.16 84.74
C GLU A 489 -50.46 60.13 84.12
N ILE A 490 -50.60 59.63 82.88
CA ILE A 490 -51.88 59.47 82.18
C ILE A 490 -52.81 58.52 82.94
N GLU A 491 -52.30 57.43 83.51
CA GLU A 491 -53.10 56.50 84.35
C GLU A 491 -53.69 57.15 85.61
N ARG A 492 -53.16 58.30 86.06
CA ARG A 492 -53.73 59.07 87.17
C ARG A 492 -54.87 59.96 86.68
N ARG A 493 -54.65 60.70 85.59
CA ARG A 493 -55.64 61.61 84.97
C ARG A 493 -56.88 60.90 84.43
N THR A 494 -56.70 59.74 83.82
CA THR A 494 -57.81 59.00 83.15
C THR A 494 -58.92 58.60 84.14
N LYS A 495 -58.57 58.45 85.43
CA LYS A 495 -59.51 58.10 86.51
C LYS A 495 -60.43 59.26 86.92
N GLU A 496 -60.08 60.52 86.60
CA GLU A 496 -60.91 61.70 86.89
C GLU A 496 -62.06 61.85 85.87
N ILE A 497 -61.76 61.71 84.57
CA ILE A 497 -62.67 62.06 83.46
C ILE A 497 -63.95 61.22 83.48
N VAL A 498 -63.86 59.93 83.84
CA VAL A 498 -64.99 59.00 83.88
C VAL A 498 -66.12 59.47 84.81
N MET A 499 -65.82 60.29 85.83
CA MET A 499 -66.83 60.83 86.75
C MET A 499 -67.70 61.95 86.17
N LEU A 500 -67.31 62.58 85.06
CA LEU A 500 -67.99 63.78 84.52
C LEU A 500 -69.08 63.47 83.49
N ASN A 501 -68.82 62.59 82.51
CA ASN A 501 -69.72 62.37 81.37
C ASN A 501 -71.13 61.89 81.78
N ARG A 502 -71.24 61.17 82.90
CA ARG A 502 -72.47 60.54 83.41
C ARG A 502 -73.59 61.52 83.83
N LYS A 503 -73.43 62.82 83.58
CA LYS A 503 -74.38 63.89 83.94
C LYS A 503 -75.15 64.49 82.75
N TYR A 504 -74.71 64.29 81.51
CA TYR A 504 -75.16 65.12 80.37
C TYR A 504 -76.40 64.61 79.61
N GLU A 505 -76.68 63.30 79.66
CA GLU A 505 -77.59 62.60 78.71
C GLU A 505 -79.11 62.81 78.92
N LYS A 506 -79.56 63.77 79.75
CA LYS A 506 -80.92 63.76 80.35
C LYS A 506 -81.97 64.75 79.80
N LEU A 507 -81.76 65.44 78.65
CA LEU A 507 -82.45 66.74 78.41
C LEU A 507 -83.18 67.05 77.05
N VAL A 508 -83.42 66.13 76.10
CA VAL A 508 -83.81 66.54 74.70
C VAL A 508 -84.98 65.74 74.03
N ALA A 509 -86.20 66.32 73.83
CA ALA A 509 -87.32 65.81 72.97
C ALA A 509 -88.58 66.76 72.76
N ASN A 510 -89.33 66.67 71.60
CA ASN A 510 -90.81 66.99 71.28
C ASN A 510 -91.29 68.25 70.40
N MET A 511 -92.30 68.13 69.43
CA MET A 511 -93.43 69.09 68.91
C MET A 511 -93.75 69.40 67.34
N GLU A 512 -95.04 69.67 66.83
CA GLU A 512 -95.50 70.17 65.41
C GLU A 512 -97.07 70.53 65.05
N PRO A 513 -97.52 71.22 63.91
CA PRO A 513 -98.95 71.77 63.56
C PRO A 513 -99.60 71.85 62.04
N GLY A 514 -100.85 72.39 61.75
CA GLY A 514 -101.58 72.69 60.39
C GLY A 514 -103.09 73.28 60.43
N GLU A 515 -104.04 73.62 59.45
CA GLU A 515 -104.25 73.91 57.94
C GLU A 515 -105.75 74.46 57.48
N HIS A 516 -106.15 74.68 56.16
CA HIS A 516 -107.53 74.81 55.42
C HIS A 516 -108.30 76.13 54.86
N VAL A 517 -109.12 76.11 53.72
CA VAL A 517 -109.94 77.25 53.02
C VAL A 517 -111.28 76.93 52.13
N GLY A 518 -111.82 77.76 51.13
CA GLY A 518 -113.17 77.63 50.36
C GLY A 518 -113.66 78.57 49.12
N PRO A 519 -114.98 78.70 48.70
CA PRO A 519 -115.63 78.41 47.35
C PRO A 519 -115.86 79.43 46.15
N LEU A 520 -115.34 80.67 46.07
CA LEU A 520 -115.48 81.50 44.82
C LEU A 520 -114.82 80.82 43.59
N GLU A 521 -113.93 79.89 43.91
CA GLU A 521 -113.44 78.73 43.19
C GLU A 521 -114.44 78.07 42.22
N ALA A 522 -115.77 78.07 42.44
CA ALA A 522 -116.70 77.27 41.63
C ALA A 522 -116.78 77.68 40.13
N THR A 523 -116.81 78.99 39.83
CA THR A 523 -116.81 79.49 38.44
C THR A 523 -115.41 79.53 37.85
N ILE A 524 -114.42 79.86 38.69
CA ILE A 524 -112.99 79.69 38.41
C ILE A 524 -112.71 78.26 37.95
N ASN A 525 -113.24 77.25 38.65
CA ASN A 525 -113.13 75.83 38.34
C ASN A 525 -113.73 75.45 36.98
N ASN A 526 -114.75 76.16 36.49
CA ASN A 526 -115.33 75.86 35.19
C ASN A 526 -114.52 76.46 34.03
N LEU A 527 -113.96 77.67 34.19
CA LEU A 527 -112.96 78.20 33.25
C LEU A 527 -111.66 77.40 33.32
N ILE A 528 -111.24 76.93 34.51
CA ILE A 528 -110.14 75.98 34.68
C ILE A 528 -110.43 74.68 33.94
N ARG A 529 -111.67 74.16 33.85
CA ARG A 529 -111.97 72.96 33.04
C ARG A 529 -111.79 73.20 31.54
N GLU A 530 -112.17 74.35 31.00
CA GLU A 530 -111.96 74.64 29.57
C GLU A 530 -110.48 74.92 29.26
N ILE A 531 -109.79 75.66 30.13
CA ILE A 531 -108.34 75.89 30.07
C ILE A 531 -107.59 74.57 30.24
N ALA A 532 -108.04 73.67 31.12
CA ALA A 532 -107.48 72.33 31.29
C ALA A 532 -107.70 71.50 30.03
N ARG A 533 -108.91 71.47 29.46
CA ARG A 533 -109.20 70.76 28.21
C ARG A 533 -108.31 71.25 27.05
N LYS A 534 -108.16 72.56 26.87
CA LYS A 534 -107.24 73.11 25.85
C LYS A 534 -105.77 72.87 26.21
N GLY A 535 -105.45 72.83 27.50
CA GLY A 535 -104.18 72.36 28.03
C GLY A 535 -103.93 70.89 27.69
N ASP A 536 -104.93 70.02 27.75
CA ASP A 536 -104.85 68.58 27.44
C ASP A 536 -104.75 68.33 25.95
N GLU A 537 -105.54 69.03 25.13
CA GLU A 537 -105.38 69.02 23.67
C GLU A 537 -103.96 69.49 23.24
N ASN A 538 -103.39 70.49 23.93
CA ASN A 538 -102.00 70.93 23.72
C ASN A 538 -100.98 69.92 24.27
N ARG A 539 -101.19 69.36 25.46
CA ARG A 539 -100.34 68.29 26.05
C ARG A 539 -100.30 67.05 25.16
N ASP A 540 -101.40 66.69 24.51
CA ASP A 540 -101.45 65.55 23.58
C ASP A 540 -100.75 65.84 22.24
N LEU A 541 -100.81 67.08 21.73
CA LEU A 541 -99.97 67.50 20.61
C LEU A 541 -98.48 67.53 20.99
N GLN A 542 -98.15 68.02 22.19
CA GLN A 542 -96.78 67.99 22.74
C GLN A 542 -96.29 66.56 22.97
N ARG A 543 -97.13 65.65 23.48
CA ARG A 543 -96.83 64.21 23.61
C ARG A 543 -96.53 63.60 22.25
N ARG A 544 -97.37 63.84 21.23
CA ARG A 544 -97.15 63.33 19.86
C ARG A 544 -95.87 63.88 19.24
N TRP A 545 -95.63 65.19 19.36
CA TRP A 545 -94.39 65.82 18.89
C TRP A 545 -93.15 65.28 19.62
N MET A 546 -93.20 65.16 20.95
CA MET A 546 -92.13 64.55 21.74
C MET A 546 -91.90 63.09 21.38
N SER A 547 -92.95 62.30 21.10
CA SER A 547 -92.81 60.92 20.62
C SER A 547 -92.13 60.85 19.26
N GLN A 548 -92.55 61.68 18.29
CA GLN A 548 -91.92 61.77 16.97
C GLN A 548 -90.48 62.28 17.05
N GLN A 549 -90.18 63.21 17.95
CA GLN A 549 -88.83 63.73 18.18
C GLN A 549 -87.95 62.68 18.87
N LEU A 550 -88.50 61.88 19.81
CA LEU A 550 -87.80 60.76 20.44
C LEU A 550 -87.54 59.63 19.45
N GLU A 551 -88.48 59.34 18.55
CA GLU A 551 -88.32 58.39 17.45
C GLU A 551 -87.26 58.87 16.45
N LEU A 552 -87.27 60.15 16.07
CA LEU A 552 -86.25 60.77 15.22
C LEU A 552 -84.86 60.71 15.86
N ILE A 553 -84.74 60.97 17.16
CA ILE A 553 -83.48 60.82 17.92
C ILE A 553 -83.08 59.34 18.02
N GLY A 554 -84.04 58.43 18.16
CA GLY A 554 -83.81 56.98 18.10
C GLY A 554 -83.23 56.54 16.76
N LEU A 555 -83.82 56.98 15.65
CA LEU A 555 -83.34 56.73 14.29
C LEU A 555 -81.97 57.40 14.03
N GLN A 556 -81.75 58.61 14.52
CA GLN A 556 -80.48 59.31 14.39
C GLN A 556 -79.35 58.63 15.19
N THR A 557 -79.65 58.15 16.41
CA THR A 557 -78.67 57.40 17.22
C THR A 557 -78.45 55.97 16.72
N ALA A 558 -79.45 55.33 16.10
CA ALA A 558 -79.27 54.08 15.36
C ALA A 558 -78.35 54.31 14.14
N ALA A 559 -78.66 55.29 13.29
CA ALA A 559 -77.85 55.62 12.12
C ALA A 559 -76.39 56.02 12.47
N ALA A 560 -76.18 56.67 13.62
CA ALA A 560 -74.84 56.95 14.14
C ALA A 560 -74.08 55.66 14.52
N ARG A 561 -74.72 54.74 15.24
CA ARG A 561 -74.15 53.42 15.58
C ARG A 561 -73.85 52.58 14.35
N ASP A 562 -74.75 52.58 13.36
CA ASP A 562 -74.55 51.87 12.10
C ASP A 562 -73.39 52.48 11.30
N ALA A 563 -73.23 53.80 11.32
CA ALA A 563 -72.07 54.48 10.71
C ALA A 563 -70.75 54.15 11.42
N GLU A 564 -70.74 54.08 12.76
CA GLU A 564 -69.58 53.64 13.55
C GLU A 564 -69.23 52.18 13.27
N ALA A 565 -70.20 51.27 13.32
CA ALA A 565 -70.01 49.85 13.01
C ALA A 565 -69.52 49.65 11.56
N LEU A 566 -70.01 50.44 10.60
CA LEU A 566 -69.57 50.40 9.21
C LEU A 566 -68.15 50.98 9.03
N GLN A 567 -67.72 51.94 9.87
CA GLN A 567 -66.30 52.33 9.93
C GLN A 567 -65.42 51.24 10.54
N GLN A 568 -65.86 50.56 11.61
CA GLN A 568 -65.15 49.44 12.22
C GLN A 568 -64.97 48.29 11.21
N LEU A 569 -66.04 47.86 10.53
CA LEU A 569 -65.99 46.83 9.48
C LEU A 569 -65.09 47.23 8.29
N ARG A 570 -65.02 48.51 7.92
CA ARG A 570 -64.07 49.00 6.91
C ARG A 570 -62.62 48.90 7.40
N ALA A 571 -62.35 49.22 8.67
CA ALA A 571 -61.02 49.07 9.26
C ALA A 571 -60.61 47.59 9.36
N GLU A 572 -61.49 46.72 9.83
CA GLU A 572 -61.28 45.27 9.86
C GLU A 572 -61.02 44.69 8.47
N HIS A 573 -61.83 45.04 7.47
CA HIS A 573 -61.62 44.62 6.09
C HIS A 573 -60.26 45.10 5.54
N SER A 574 -59.84 46.32 5.87
CA SER A 574 -58.51 46.85 5.50
C SER A 574 -57.38 46.02 6.14
N VAL A 575 -57.47 45.74 7.44
CA VAL A 575 -56.50 44.91 8.19
C VAL A 575 -56.46 43.47 7.67
N LEU A 576 -57.60 42.86 7.38
CA LEU A 576 -57.71 41.51 6.82
C LEU A 576 -57.15 41.45 5.38
N SER A 577 -57.40 42.48 4.57
CA SER A 577 -56.83 42.60 3.22
C SER A 577 -55.31 42.74 3.26
N ALA A 578 -54.78 43.61 4.13
CA ALA A 578 -53.34 43.76 4.34
C ALA A 578 -52.68 42.47 4.88
N ARG A 579 -53.36 41.76 5.81
CA ARG A 579 -52.92 40.46 6.31
C ARG A 579 -52.91 39.39 5.21
N ARG A 580 -53.95 39.35 4.36
CA ARG A 580 -54.02 38.46 3.19
C ARG A 580 -52.90 38.74 2.20
N ALA A 581 -52.62 40.01 1.88
CA ALA A 581 -51.52 40.39 1.00
C ALA A 581 -50.15 39.97 1.56
N ARG A 582 -49.91 40.18 2.87
CA ARG A 582 -48.69 39.71 3.56
C ARG A 582 -48.55 38.19 3.51
N LEU A 583 -49.62 37.45 3.79
CA LEU A 583 -49.61 35.98 3.74
C LEU A 583 -49.38 35.43 2.32
N LEU A 584 -49.99 36.04 1.29
CA LEU A 584 -49.75 35.67 -0.11
C LEU A 584 -48.30 35.93 -0.53
N SER A 585 -47.71 37.07 -0.13
CA SER A 585 -46.29 37.36 -0.38
C SER A 585 -45.36 36.38 0.36
N GLN A 586 -45.68 36.02 1.60
CA GLN A 586 -44.95 34.97 2.34
C GLN A 586 -45.06 33.61 1.65
N GLN A 587 -46.24 33.21 1.19
CA GLN A 587 -46.46 31.97 0.44
C GLN A 587 -45.71 31.95 -0.90
N GLU A 588 -45.66 33.08 -1.62
CA GLU A 588 -44.90 33.17 -2.87
C GLU A 588 -43.39 33.07 -2.62
N ASN A 589 -42.89 33.65 -1.53
CA ASN A 589 -41.49 33.55 -1.13
C ASN A 589 -41.11 32.13 -0.69
N THR A 590 -41.91 31.47 0.17
CA THR A 590 -41.64 30.07 0.52
C THR A 590 -41.75 29.14 -0.69
N ALA A 591 -42.66 29.40 -1.65
CA ALA A 591 -42.70 28.66 -2.91
C ALA A 591 -41.47 28.89 -3.81
N LYS A 592 -40.87 30.09 -3.79
CA LYS A 592 -39.57 30.36 -4.44
C LYS A 592 -38.42 29.66 -3.73
N ASP A 593 -38.44 29.59 -2.41
CA ASP A 593 -37.40 28.93 -1.61
C ASP A 593 -37.47 27.40 -1.75
N VAL A 594 -38.66 26.80 -1.73
CA VAL A 594 -38.87 25.38 -2.08
C VAL A 594 -38.32 25.09 -3.47
N LYS A 595 -38.66 25.89 -4.50
CA LYS A 595 -38.11 25.73 -5.86
C LYS A 595 -36.60 25.96 -5.96
N GLN A 596 -35.98 26.68 -5.03
CA GLN A 596 -34.52 26.78 -4.92
C GLN A 596 -33.92 25.56 -4.22
N LEU A 597 -34.59 25.00 -3.21
CA LEU A 597 -34.17 23.77 -2.52
C LEU A 597 -34.29 22.55 -3.44
N GLU A 598 -35.36 22.42 -4.22
CA GLU A 598 -35.52 21.41 -5.28
C GLU A 598 -34.39 21.49 -6.31
N LYS A 599 -34.02 22.70 -6.75
CA LYS A 599 -32.89 22.92 -7.66
C LYS A 599 -31.54 22.57 -7.02
N LYS A 600 -31.35 22.85 -5.73
CA LYS A 600 -30.16 22.41 -4.98
C LYS A 600 -30.12 20.89 -4.84
N LEU A 601 -31.24 20.25 -4.54
CA LEU A 601 -31.37 18.79 -4.38
C LEU A 601 -31.09 18.06 -5.69
N THR A 602 -31.65 18.51 -6.81
CA THR A 602 -31.34 17.97 -8.15
C THR A 602 -29.88 18.18 -8.55
N GLY A 603 -29.26 19.29 -8.14
CA GLY A 603 -27.81 19.50 -8.23
C GLY A 603 -27.03 18.46 -7.42
N LEU A 604 -27.35 18.27 -6.15
CA LEU A 604 -26.72 17.28 -5.28
C LEU A 604 -26.92 15.84 -5.77
N HIS A 605 -28.06 15.51 -6.37
CA HIS A 605 -28.28 14.21 -7.01
C HIS A 605 -27.41 14.02 -8.27
N ALA A 606 -27.22 15.07 -9.08
CA ALA A 606 -26.32 15.04 -10.23
C ALA A 606 -24.85 14.91 -9.78
N ASP A 607 -24.45 15.62 -8.71
CA ASP A 607 -23.11 15.54 -8.15
C ASP A 607 -22.86 14.18 -7.46
N MET A 608 -23.85 13.61 -6.77
CA MET A 608 -23.81 12.22 -6.29
C MET A 608 -23.68 11.21 -7.43
N GLY A 609 -24.36 11.43 -8.56
CA GLY A 609 -24.17 10.64 -9.79
C GLY A 609 -22.73 10.73 -10.33
N ARG A 610 -22.15 11.93 -10.35
CA ARG A 610 -20.73 12.16 -10.74
C ARG A 610 -19.77 11.47 -9.76
N PHE A 611 -19.99 11.58 -8.46
CA PHE A 611 -19.15 10.91 -7.46
C PHE A 611 -19.24 9.38 -7.58
N ASN A 612 -20.43 8.82 -7.81
CA ASN A 612 -20.58 7.38 -8.03
C ASN A 612 -19.87 6.92 -9.33
N ALA A 613 -19.90 7.71 -10.40
CA ALA A 613 -19.13 7.44 -11.62
C ALA A 613 -17.61 7.54 -11.38
N LEU A 614 -17.16 8.57 -10.66
CA LEU A 614 -15.75 8.70 -10.27
C LEU A 614 -15.28 7.53 -9.39
N ILE A 615 -16.08 7.11 -8.41
CA ILE A 615 -15.81 5.95 -7.56
C ILE A 615 -15.73 4.66 -8.39
N ALA A 616 -16.59 4.49 -9.40
CA ALA A 616 -16.48 3.36 -10.34
C ALA A 616 -15.15 3.41 -11.11
N THR A 617 -14.80 4.54 -11.74
CA THR A 617 -13.52 4.66 -12.48
C THR A 617 -12.28 4.54 -11.60
N HIS A 618 -12.33 5.01 -10.35
CA HIS A 618 -11.25 4.83 -9.38
C HIS A 618 -11.13 3.38 -8.91
N LYS A 619 -12.26 2.66 -8.77
CA LYS A 619 -12.25 1.23 -8.45
C LYS A 619 -11.72 0.39 -9.61
N GLU A 620 -12.10 0.71 -10.84
CA GLU A 620 -11.54 0.10 -12.05
C GLU A 620 -10.02 0.36 -12.14
N LEU A 621 -9.59 1.61 -11.99
CA LEU A 621 -8.17 1.98 -11.95
C LEU A 621 -7.42 1.29 -10.81
N GLN A 622 -8.02 1.16 -9.62
CA GLN A 622 -7.44 0.41 -8.50
C GLN A 622 -7.28 -1.08 -8.84
N THR A 623 -8.26 -1.70 -9.51
CA THR A 623 -8.14 -3.09 -9.95
C THR A 623 -7.14 -3.28 -11.09
N MET A 624 -6.96 -2.30 -11.97
CA MET A 624 -5.89 -2.29 -12.97
C MET A 624 -4.52 -2.20 -12.29
N LEU A 625 -4.33 -1.21 -11.41
CA LEU A 625 -3.08 -1.02 -10.67
C LEU A 625 -2.73 -2.24 -9.77
N SER A 626 -3.71 -2.96 -9.22
CA SER A 626 -3.45 -4.20 -8.48
C SER A 626 -3.05 -5.37 -9.39
N HIS A 627 -3.61 -5.46 -10.60
CA HIS A 627 -3.15 -6.44 -11.61
C HIS A 627 -1.75 -6.08 -12.11
N ASP A 628 -1.46 -4.80 -12.39
CA ASP A 628 -0.15 -4.36 -12.85
C ASP A 628 0.92 -4.53 -11.76
N ALA A 629 0.59 -4.27 -10.49
CA ALA A 629 1.46 -4.57 -9.36
C ALA A 629 1.77 -6.09 -9.25
N PHE A 630 0.75 -6.94 -9.34
CA PHE A 630 0.92 -8.41 -9.32
C PHE A 630 1.71 -8.92 -10.54
N ASN A 631 1.50 -8.34 -11.72
CA ASN A 631 2.25 -8.66 -12.94
C ASN A 631 3.71 -8.20 -12.84
N LEU A 632 3.97 -7.06 -12.19
CA LEU A 632 5.31 -6.55 -11.94
C LEU A 632 6.04 -7.37 -10.87
N GLU A 633 5.38 -7.71 -9.76
CA GLU A 633 5.90 -8.61 -8.72
C GLU A 633 6.27 -9.96 -9.32
N ARG A 634 5.38 -10.56 -10.13
CA ARG A 634 5.65 -11.81 -10.84
C ARG A 634 6.79 -11.69 -11.85
N ARG A 635 6.93 -10.54 -12.52
CA ARG A 635 8.07 -10.29 -13.41
C ARG A 635 9.38 -10.21 -12.62
N ILE A 636 9.40 -9.44 -11.53
CA ILE A 636 10.57 -9.30 -10.65
C ILE A 636 10.96 -10.66 -10.05
N ALA A 637 9.99 -11.50 -9.66
CA ALA A 637 10.26 -12.86 -9.19
C ALA A 637 10.88 -13.75 -10.28
N ASN A 638 10.39 -13.68 -11.52
CA ASN A 638 10.98 -14.40 -12.65
C ASN A 638 12.39 -13.87 -13.01
N GLU A 639 12.61 -12.55 -12.95
CA GLU A 639 13.91 -11.92 -13.20
C GLU A 639 14.91 -12.25 -12.08
N LEU A 640 14.46 -12.31 -10.82
CA LEU A 640 15.26 -12.80 -9.69
C LEU A 640 15.65 -14.27 -9.90
N GLN A 641 14.70 -15.15 -10.23
CA GLN A 641 14.98 -16.56 -10.50
C GLN A 641 15.98 -16.71 -11.67
N GLY A 642 15.85 -15.90 -12.73
CA GLY A 642 16.82 -15.88 -13.83
C GLY A 642 18.23 -15.49 -13.38
N LEU A 643 18.36 -14.48 -12.52
CA LEU A 643 19.64 -14.08 -11.91
C LEU A 643 20.18 -15.13 -10.92
N GLU A 644 19.32 -15.86 -10.22
CA GLU A 644 19.71 -17.00 -9.37
C GLU A 644 20.22 -18.18 -10.21
N GLU A 645 19.57 -18.49 -11.34
CA GLU A 645 20.02 -19.51 -12.31
C GLU A 645 21.36 -19.11 -12.97
N GLU A 646 21.52 -17.85 -13.37
CA GLU A 646 22.80 -17.31 -13.88
C GLU A 646 23.90 -17.37 -12.80
N SER A 647 23.59 -16.97 -11.56
CA SER A 647 24.52 -17.02 -10.43
C SER A 647 24.95 -18.46 -10.11
N ALA A 648 24.01 -19.41 -10.10
CA ALA A 648 24.30 -20.83 -9.91
C ALA A 648 25.16 -21.40 -11.06
N SER A 649 24.92 -20.97 -12.31
CA SER A 649 25.78 -21.35 -13.44
C SER A 649 27.19 -20.77 -13.30
N ILE A 650 27.33 -19.51 -12.90
CA ILE A 650 28.64 -18.86 -12.65
C ILE A 650 29.38 -19.58 -11.52
N GLN A 651 28.70 -19.91 -10.41
CA GLN A 651 29.29 -20.65 -9.31
C GLN A 651 29.76 -22.05 -9.76
N SER A 652 28.93 -22.79 -10.52
CA SER A 652 29.34 -24.08 -11.08
C SER A 652 30.55 -23.98 -12.03
N ASN A 653 30.68 -22.88 -12.79
CA ASN A 653 31.86 -22.62 -13.62
C ASN A 653 33.10 -22.29 -12.79
N ILE A 654 32.95 -21.58 -11.66
CA ILE A 654 34.02 -21.30 -10.70
C ILE A 654 34.50 -22.59 -10.03
N ASP A 655 33.57 -23.45 -9.60
CA ASP A 655 33.89 -24.73 -8.97
C ASP A 655 34.58 -25.69 -9.94
N GLN A 656 34.13 -25.76 -11.20
CA GLN A 656 34.85 -26.47 -12.26
C GLN A 656 36.26 -25.90 -12.49
N GLY A 657 36.41 -24.58 -12.56
CA GLY A 657 37.72 -23.93 -12.69
C GLY A 657 38.66 -24.17 -11.49
N HIS A 658 38.10 -24.36 -10.28
CA HIS A 658 38.84 -24.80 -9.12
C HIS A 658 39.28 -26.27 -9.21
N GLU A 659 38.44 -27.16 -9.74
CA GLU A 659 38.77 -28.57 -9.93
C GLU A 659 39.80 -28.77 -11.06
N ASP A 660 39.64 -28.08 -12.19
CA ASP A 660 40.63 -28.02 -13.28
C ASP A 660 42.00 -27.55 -12.75
N LYS A 661 42.00 -26.47 -11.93
CA LYS A 661 43.23 -25.97 -11.28
C LYS A 661 43.84 -27.01 -10.33
N ARG A 662 43.03 -27.78 -9.58
CA ARG A 662 43.52 -28.87 -8.72
C ARG A 662 44.13 -29.99 -9.56
N SER A 663 43.52 -30.39 -10.67
CA SER A 663 44.07 -31.39 -11.58
C SER A 663 45.40 -30.93 -12.18
N ILE A 664 45.45 -29.72 -12.74
CA ILE A 664 46.67 -29.15 -13.33
C ILE A 664 47.81 -29.07 -12.29
N LEU A 665 47.52 -28.67 -11.05
CA LEU A 665 48.52 -28.69 -9.97
C LEU A 665 48.98 -30.12 -9.63
N ALA A 666 48.08 -31.11 -9.61
CA ALA A 666 48.45 -32.50 -9.41
C ALA A 666 49.27 -33.07 -10.58
N ASP A 667 49.01 -32.64 -11.81
CA ASP A 667 49.75 -33.03 -13.01
C ASP A 667 51.13 -32.36 -13.09
N ILE A 668 51.25 -31.09 -12.66
CA ILE A 668 52.55 -30.44 -12.43
C ILE A 668 53.39 -31.22 -11.42
N VAL A 669 52.81 -31.62 -10.27
CA VAL A 669 53.52 -32.42 -9.26
C VAL A 669 53.89 -33.83 -9.77
N LYS A 670 53.14 -34.41 -10.72
CA LYS A 670 53.56 -35.63 -11.43
C LYS A 670 54.77 -35.35 -12.33
N ALA A 671 54.71 -34.30 -13.14
CA ALA A 671 55.78 -33.90 -14.03
C ALA A 671 57.09 -33.58 -13.27
N GLU A 672 57.01 -32.86 -12.15
CA GLU A 672 58.15 -32.60 -11.25
C GLU A 672 58.77 -33.90 -10.72
N ARG A 673 57.95 -34.87 -10.30
CA ARG A 673 58.42 -36.20 -9.87
C ARG A 673 59.07 -36.98 -11.00
N GLU A 674 58.53 -36.90 -12.22
CA GLU A 674 59.12 -37.54 -13.40
C GLU A 674 60.45 -36.89 -13.78
N VAL A 675 60.55 -35.55 -13.77
CA VAL A 675 61.80 -34.82 -13.97
C VAL A 675 62.85 -35.24 -12.94
N MET A 676 62.53 -35.21 -11.64
CA MET A 676 63.43 -35.67 -10.57
C MET A 676 63.88 -37.13 -10.76
N LEU A 677 62.98 -38.01 -11.20
CA LEU A 677 63.28 -39.41 -11.47
C LEU A 677 64.18 -39.58 -12.71
N TRP A 678 64.00 -38.78 -13.75
CA TRP A 678 64.88 -38.74 -14.92
C TRP A 678 66.25 -38.13 -14.60
N GLU A 679 66.31 -37.06 -13.80
CA GLU A 679 67.55 -36.49 -13.30
C GLU A 679 68.32 -37.53 -12.46
N ARG A 680 67.67 -38.25 -11.54
CA ARG A 680 68.35 -39.30 -10.77
C ARG A 680 68.80 -40.46 -11.66
N LYS A 681 68.03 -40.85 -12.69
CA LYS A 681 68.49 -41.82 -13.71
C LYS A 681 69.71 -41.31 -14.50
N ILE A 682 69.77 -40.02 -14.82
CA ILE A 682 70.91 -39.40 -15.53
C ILE A 682 72.14 -39.32 -14.61
N GLN A 683 71.97 -38.95 -13.34
CA GLN A 683 73.02 -38.99 -12.32
C GLN A 683 73.58 -40.41 -12.17
N LEU A 684 72.72 -41.40 -11.92
CA LEU A 684 73.12 -42.81 -11.81
C LEU A 684 73.81 -43.33 -13.08
N LYS A 685 73.38 -42.91 -14.29
CA LYS A 685 74.08 -43.24 -15.53
C LYS A 685 75.45 -42.58 -15.64
N ARG A 686 75.62 -41.32 -15.21
CA ARG A 686 76.92 -40.63 -15.17
C ARG A 686 77.86 -41.24 -14.13
N GLU A 687 77.35 -41.50 -12.92
CA GLU A 687 78.05 -42.22 -11.84
C GLU A 687 78.53 -43.60 -12.33
N MET A 688 77.64 -44.37 -12.99
CA MET A 688 77.99 -45.67 -13.55
C MET A 688 78.95 -45.59 -14.75
N GLN A 689 78.84 -44.58 -15.62
CA GLN A 689 79.79 -44.37 -16.72
C GLN A 689 81.19 -44.00 -16.21
N ALA A 690 81.28 -43.17 -15.16
CA ALA A 690 82.56 -42.86 -14.51
C ALA A 690 83.17 -44.08 -13.78
N ALA A 691 82.33 -44.94 -13.20
CA ALA A 691 82.78 -46.20 -12.58
C ALA A 691 83.12 -47.30 -13.60
N LEU A 692 82.69 -47.16 -14.85
CA LEU A 692 82.93 -48.10 -15.96
C LEU A 692 83.93 -47.54 -16.99
N ASP A 693 84.62 -46.43 -16.67
CA ASP A 693 85.58 -45.78 -17.56
C ASP A 693 86.86 -46.63 -17.69
N PRO A 694 87.20 -47.14 -18.91
CA PRO A 694 88.38 -47.98 -19.11
C PRO A 694 89.72 -47.30 -18.83
N THR A 695 89.76 -45.97 -18.68
CA THR A 695 90.98 -45.24 -18.36
C THR A 695 91.36 -45.32 -16.87
N VAL A 696 90.38 -45.53 -15.98
CA VAL A 696 90.59 -45.61 -14.51
C VAL A 696 91.17 -46.98 -14.14
N GLY A 697 92.46 -47.15 -14.43
CA GLY A 697 93.21 -48.40 -14.28
C GLY A 697 94.22 -48.65 -15.42
N ALA A 698 94.14 -47.89 -16.50
CA ALA A 698 95.03 -48.02 -17.66
C ALA A 698 96.52 -47.86 -17.29
N ASP A 699 96.86 -47.00 -16.32
CA ASP A 699 98.23 -46.85 -15.82
C ASP A 699 98.77 -48.11 -15.14
N VAL A 700 97.92 -48.84 -14.40
CA VAL A 700 98.30 -50.09 -13.72
C VAL A 700 98.50 -51.21 -14.75
N VAL A 701 97.59 -51.33 -15.71
CA VAL A 701 97.71 -52.30 -16.82
C VAL A 701 98.93 -51.98 -17.70
N GLY A 702 99.16 -50.69 -18.00
CA GLY A 702 100.32 -50.23 -18.76
C GLY A 702 101.65 -50.42 -18.03
N ALA A 703 101.67 -50.32 -16.69
CA ALA A 703 102.83 -50.68 -15.87
C ALA A 703 103.09 -52.19 -15.91
N MET A 704 102.06 -53.02 -15.74
CA MET A 704 102.18 -54.48 -15.86
C MET A 704 102.68 -54.91 -17.24
N GLN A 705 102.15 -54.35 -18.33
CA GLN A 705 102.60 -54.67 -19.70
C GLN A 705 104.08 -54.29 -19.93
N LYS A 706 104.55 -53.16 -19.38
CA LYS A 706 105.96 -52.75 -19.47
C LYS A 706 106.89 -53.67 -18.69
N GLU A 707 106.48 -54.19 -17.53
CA GLU A 707 107.29 -55.13 -16.77
C GLU A 707 107.25 -56.55 -17.36
N VAL A 708 106.12 -57.00 -17.91
CA VAL A 708 106.05 -58.23 -18.74
C VAL A 708 107.01 -58.14 -19.93
N HIS A 709 107.07 -57.01 -20.62
CA HIS A 709 108.01 -56.81 -21.74
C HIS A 709 109.48 -56.83 -21.28
N ARG A 710 109.80 -56.29 -20.09
CA ARG A 710 111.13 -56.43 -19.48
C ARG A 710 111.49 -57.86 -19.12
N MET A 711 110.53 -58.67 -18.68
CA MET A 711 110.75 -60.10 -18.44
C MET A 711 110.97 -60.88 -19.74
N GLN A 712 110.25 -60.55 -20.82
CA GLN A 712 110.47 -61.12 -22.15
C GLN A 712 111.86 -60.77 -22.70
N LEU A 713 112.34 -59.54 -22.52
CA LEU A 713 113.70 -59.14 -22.90
C LEU A 713 114.77 -59.94 -22.12
N ARG A 714 114.63 -60.07 -20.80
CA ARG A 714 115.51 -60.93 -19.98
C ARG A 714 115.51 -62.41 -20.43
N GLN A 715 114.37 -62.91 -20.91
CA GLN A 715 114.26 -64.28 -21.43
C GLN A 715 115.09 -64.47 -22.72
N ASN A 716 115.09 -63.49 -23.61
CA ASN A 716 115.92 -63.50 -24.82
C ASN A 716 117.41 -63.32 -24.51
N ASP A 717 117.75 -62.47 -23.54
CA ASP A 717 119.14 -62.29 -23.08
C ASP A 717 119.72 -63.59 -22.47
N LEU A 718 118.91 -64.40 -21.76
CA LEU A 718 119.31 -65.72 -21.28
C LEU A 718 119.54 -66.70 -22.43
N ALA A 719 118.65 -66.73 -23.45
CA ALA A 719 118.78 -67.64 -24.59
C ALA A 719 120.09 -67.41 -25.37
N LEU A 720 120.44 -66.14 -25.62
CA LEU A 720 121.68 -65.74 -26.30
C LEU A 720 122.97 -66.04 -25.50
N GLN A 721 122.85 -66.38 -24.21
CA GLN A 721 123.96 -66.83 -23.38
C GLN A 721 124.10 -68.37 -23.35
N GLN A 722 123.02 -69.12 -23.63
CA GLN A 722 123.07 -70.59 -23.70
C GLN A 722 123.81 -71.12 -24.94
N GLU A 723 123.60 -70.53 -26.13
CA GLU A 723 124.29 -70.96 -27.36
C GLU A 723 125.81 -70.78 -27.30
N LYS A 724 126.29 -69.72 -26.63
CA LYS A 724 127.72 -69.45 -26.47
C LYS A 724 128.39 -70.48 -25.56
N LEU A 725 127.69 -70.91 -24.50
CA LEU A 725 128.21 -71.90 -23.56
C LEU A 725 128.37 -73.29 -24.18
N LEU A 726 127.46 -73.69 -25.08
CA LEU A 726 127.49 -75.00 -25.76
C LEU A 726 128.72 -75.13 -26.67
N ASN A 727 129.05 -74.09 -27.44
CA ASN A 727 130.18 -74.11 -28.38
C ASN A 727 131.56 -74.16 -27.70
N GLU A 728 131.66 -73.73 -26.44
CA GLU A 728 132.92 -73.82 -25.67
C GLU A 728 133.08 -75.17 -24.96
N LEU A 729 131.98 -75.84 -24.60
CA LEU A 729 131.99 -77.15 -23.93
C LEU A 729 132.54 -78.28 -24.80
N GLU A 730 132.15 -78.35 -26.08
CA GLU A 730 132.56 -79.44 -26.98
C GLU A 730 134.09 -79.48 -27.24
N ARG A 731 134.77 -78.34 -27.11
CA ARG A 731 136.20 -78.21 -27.42
C ARG A 731 137.13 -78.49 -26.23
N GLY A 732 136.61 -78.49 -24.99
CA GLY A 732 137.39 -78.75 -23.78
C GLY A 732 137.50 -80.22 -23.40
N ILE A 733 136.42 -80.99 -23.59
CA ILE A 733 136.24 -82.33 -23.01
C ILE A 733 137.23 -83.39 -23.59
N ALA A 734 137.74 -83.18 -24.81
CA ALA A 734 138.69 -84.07 -25.46
C ALA A 734 140.14 -84.02 -24.92
N LYS A 735 140.47 -83.11 -23.98
CA LYS A 735 141.76 -83.11 -23.28
C LYS A 735 141.64 -83.43 -21.78
N ARG A 736 141.18 -84.67 -21.58
CA ARG A 736 141.83 -85.71 -20.77
C ARG A 736 142.19 -85.41 -19.32
N ASP A 737 141.62 -86.25 -18.47
CA ASP A 737 142.32 -87.12 -17.52
C ASP A 737 143.39 -86.51 -16.62
N THR A 738 143.21 -86.68 -15.31
CA THR A 738 144.29 -86.64 -14.28
C THR A 738 145.13 -85.35 -14.31
N ILE A 739 144.79 -84.29 -13.57
CA ILE A 739 144.63 -84.22 -12.10
C ILE A 739 144.12 -82.79 -11.77
N SER A 740 143.30 -82.50 -10.76
CA SER A 740 142.44 -83.31 -9.87
C SER A 740 141.59 -82.34 -9.01
N ILE A 741 140.46 -82.82 -8.46
CA ILE A 741 139.76 -82.28 -7.26
C ILE A 741 139.02 -80.90 -7.38
N LYS A 742 137.69 -81.05 -7.54
CA LYS A 742 136.58 -80.30 -6.86
C LYS A 742 136.35 -78.81 -7.16
N GLY A 743 135.26 -78.52 -7.92
CA GLY A 743 134.73 -77.17 -8.17
C GLY A 743 133.21 -76.95 -7.97
N ARG A 744 132.45 -77.97 -7.53
CA ARG A 744 130.96 -78.03 -7.38
C ARG A 744 130.15 -78.16 -8.68
N ALA A 745 129.12 -79.01 -8.65
CA ALA A 745 127.83 -78.82 -9.31
C ALA A 745 126.79 -79.80 -8.73
N THR A 746 125.72 -79.28 -8.11
CA THR A 746 124.33 -79.79 -8.07
C THR A 746 123.51 -78.86 -7.17
N GLU A 747 122.30 -78.50 -7.61
CA GLU A 747 121.43 -77.50 -6.96
C GLU A 747 120.17 -78.17 -6.35
N ALA A 748 119.60 -77.58 -5.30
CA ALA A 748 118.18 -77.79 -4.95
C ALA A 748 117.60 -76.70 -4.01
N ARG A 749 116.62 -75.93 -4.54
CA ARG A 749 115.45 -75.32 -3.86
C ARG A 749 115.57 -74.25 -2.74
N ASN A 750 114.91 -73.13 -3.05
CA ASN A 750 113.91 -72.39 -2.25
C ASN A 750 114.34 -71.49 -1.05
N GLN A 751 113.41 -70.60 -0.66
CA GLN A 751 113.64 -69.36 0.11
C GLN A 751 113.13 -69.40 1.58
N PRO A 752 113.90 -68.83 2.53
CA PRO A 752 113.46 -68.12 3.76
C PRO A 752 113.05 -66.65 3.45
N GLU A 753 112.57 -65.72 4.30
CA GLU A 753 112.07 -65.58 5.70
C GLU A 753 111.67 -64.06 5.86
N LEU A 754 111.05 -63.45 6.89
CA LEU A 754 110.23 -63.80 8.09
C LEU A 754 109.53 -62.48 8.55
N THR A 755 108.32 -62.45 9.14
CA THR A 755 108.06 -62.12 10.58
C THR A 755 106.58 -61.87 10.88
N GLU A 756 106.16 -62.23 12.10
CA GLU A 756 104.73 -62.34 12.52
C GLU A 756 104.27 -61.26 13.53
N ALA A 757 105.15 -60.34 13.91
CA ALA A 757 104.98 -59.52 15.12
C ALA A 757 103.96 -58.36 15.02
N THR A 758 103.62 -57.91 13.81
CA THR A 758 102.75 -56.73 13.59
C THR A 758 101.26 -57.07 13.53
N LEU A 759 100.90 -58.29 13.11
CA LEU A 759 99.50 -58.69 12.88
C LEU A 759 98.66 -58.88 14.16
N LYS A 760 99.30 -59.15 15.30
CA LYS A 760 98.60 -59.45 16.57
C LYS A 760 98.07 -58.22 17.31
N ARG A 761 98.39 -56.99 16.85
CA ARG A 761 97.78 -55.75 17.35
C ARG A 761 96.59 -55.27 16.51
N SER A 762 96.62 -55.41 15.19
CA SER A 762 95.53 -54.98 14.31
C SER A 762 94.26 -55.84 14.45
N LEU A 763 94.40 -57.12 14.79
CA LEU A 763 93.27 -58.03 15.01
C LEU A 763 92.35 -57.58 16.17
N ALA A 764 92.92 -57.18 17.31
CA ALA A 764 92.16 -56.85 18.52
C ALA A 764 91.26 -55.60 18.38
N ASP A 765 91.70 -54.59 17.62
CA ASP A 765 90.88 -53.40 17.38
C ASP A 765 89.82 -53.59 16.30
N MET A 766 90.00 -54.58 15.40
CA MET A 766 88.96 -54.96 14.44
C MET A 766 87.82 -55.75 15.12
N GLU A 767 88.13 -56.64 16.07
CA GLU A 767 87.10 -57.37 16.83
C GLU A 767 86.17 -56.44 17.64
N ARG A 768 86.71 -55.33 18.17
CA ARG A 768 85.90 -54.29 18.85
C ARG A 768 84.95 -53.61 17.87
N LYS A 769 85.46 -53.12 16.73
CA LYS A 769 84.66 -52.47 15.68
C LYS A 769 83.58 -53.40 15.10
N VAL A 770 83.85 -54.70 14.99
CA VAL A 770 82.87 -55.71 14.57
C VAL A 770 81.76 -55.93 15.61
N LYS A 771 82.01 -55.78 16.92
CA LYS A 771 80.95 -55.83 17.95
C LYS A 771 80.07 -54.58 17.97
N GLU A 772 80.62 -53.42 17.64
CA GLU A 772 79.90 -52.15 17.65
C GLU A 772 78.99 -52.01 16.41
N THR A 773 79.52 -52.29 15.22
CA THR A 773 78.74 -52.35 13.97
C THR A 773 77.64 -53.40 13.99
N ARG A 774 77.84 -54.57 14.63
CA ARG A 774 76.79 -55.59 14.81
C ARG A 774 75.61 -55.10 15.66
N ARG A 775 75.82 -54.18 16.61
CA ARG A 775 74.72 -53.57 17.38
C ARG A 775 73.95 -52.54 16.55
N GLN A 776 74.66 -51.74 15.76
CA GLN A 776 74.07 -50.79 14.83
C GLN A 776 73.21 -51.49 13.76
N LEU A 777 73.66 -52.64 13.25
CA LEU A 777 72.87 -53.52 12.38
C LEU A 777 71.54 -53.95 13.01
N HIS A 778 71.54 -54.46 14.25
CA HIS A 778 70.29 -54.89 14.90
C HIS A 778 69.30 -53.75 15.13
N SER A 779 69.76 -52.52 15.39
CA SER A 779 68.87 -51.35 15.45
C SER A 779 68.31 -50.94 14.08
N LEU A 780 69.05 -51.18 12.99
CA LEU A 780 68.60 -50.90 11.63
C LEU A 780 67.64 -51.98 11.11
N ASP A 781 67.89 -53.26 11.41
CA ASP A 781 66.97 -54.37 11.08
C ASP A 781 65.61 -54.21 11.78
N ALA A 782 65.61 -53.75 13.04
CA ALA A 782 64.37 -53.42 13.76
C ALA A 782 63.60 -52.26 13.09
N GLN A 783 64.30 -51.22 12.62
CA GLN A 783 63.69 -50.10 11.89
C GLN A 783 63.20 -50.51 10.50
N LEU A 784 63.89 -51.42 9.80
CA LEU A 784 63.45 -51.99 8.54
C LEU A 784 62.16 -52.81 8.70
N SER A 785 62.06 -53.63 9.76
CA SER A 785 60.85 -54.41 10.06
C SER A 785 59.62 -53.52 10.31
N GLU A 786 59.79 -52.42 11.03
CA GLU A 786 58.73 -51.42 11.27
C GLU A 786 58.32 -50.74 9.95
N LEU A 787 59.28 -50.33 9.12
CA LEU A 787 59.04 -49.66 7.84
C LEU A 787 58.38 -50.59 6.79
N ASP A 788 58.73 -51.88 6.73
CA ASP A 788 58.06 -52.83 5.84
C ASP A 788 56.62 -53.15 6.30
N MET A 789 56.34 -53.14 7.61
CA MET A 789 54.97 -53.26 8.11
C MET A 789 54.13 -52.01 7.78
N GLN A 790 54.68 -50.81 7.89
CA GLN A 790 54.03 -49.58 7.46
C GLN A 790 53.83 -49.55 5.92
N ARG A 791 54.80 -50.05 5.15
CA ARG A 791 54.74 -50.17 3.69
C ARG A 791 53.62 -51.12 3.23
N THR A 792 53.42 -52.26 3.90
CA THR A 792 52.34 -53.20 3.53
C THR A 792 50.95 -52.58 3.74
N LEU A 793 50.72 -51.93 4.88
CA LEU A 793 49.48 -51.17 5.13
C LEU A 793 49.23 -50.07 4.09
N LEU A 794 50.28 -49.36 3.67
CA LEU A 794 50.17 -48.36 2.60
C LEU A 794 49.86 -48.97 1.23
N VAL A 795 50.37 -50.17 0.92
CA VAL A 795 50.01 -50.90 -0.32
C VAL A 795 48.54 -51.31 -0.31
N ASP A 796 48.01 -51.79 0.82
CA ASP A 796 46.59 -52.16 0.94
C ASP A 796 45.68 -50.93 0.78
N HIS A 797 46.04 -49.80 1.38
CA HIS A 797 45.33 -48.52 1.14
C HIS A 797 45.41 -48.06 -0.33
N ILE A 798 46.55 -48.23 -1.00
CA ILE A 798 46.71 -47.89 -2.43
C ILE A 798 45.85 -48.79 -3.32
N THR A 799 45.74 -50.09 -3.04
CA THR A 799 44.89 -50.99 -3.84
C THR A 799 43.41 -50.71 -3.65
N ALA A 800 42.96 -50.44 -2.41
CA ALA A 800 41.58 -50.02 -2.13
C ALA A 800 41.23 -48.70 -2.84
N ALA A 801 42.09 -47.69 -2.76
CA ALA A 801 41.91 -46.42 -3.46
C ALA A 801 41.90 -46.61 -4.99
N SER A 802 42.73 -47.51 -5.53
CA SER A 802 42.77 -47.82 -6.96
C SER A 802 41.47 -48.46 -7.46
N GLN A 803 40.83 -49.33 -6.66
CA GLN A 803 39.53 -49.91 -6.98
C GLN A 803 38.41 -48.86 -6.97
N ALA A 804 38.40 -47.97 -5.98
CA ALA A 804 37.43 -46.86 -5.93
C ALA A 804 37.58 -45.91 -7.13
N CYS A 805 38.81 -45.53 -7.49
CA CYS A 805 39.09 -44.75 -8.70
C CYS A 805 38.69 -45.50 -9.99
N GLY A 806 38.78 -46.83 -10.02
CA GLY A 806 38.29 -47.66 -11.13
C GLY A 806 36.78 -47.57 -11.32
N GLN A 807 36.01 -47.66 -10.22
CA GLN A 807 34.55 -47.52 -10.25
C GLN A 807 34.11 -46.10 -10.65
N ALA A 808 34.77 -45.06 -10.11
CA ALA A 808 34.51 -43.67 -10.48
C ALA A 808 34.74 -43.42 -11.98
N ARG A 809 35.83 -43.92 -12.55
CA ARG A 809 36.12 -43.83 -14.00
C ARG A 809 35.11 -44.55 -14.88
N GLN A 810 34.52 -45.65 -14.41
CA GLN A 810 33.44 -46.33 -15.13
C GLN A 810 32.16 -45.48 -15.15
N GLN A 811 31.81 -44.83 -14.04
CA GLN A 811 30.68 -43.90 -13.98
C GLN A 811 30.93 -42.64 -14.84
N GLU A 812 32.14 -42.07 -14.79
CA GLU A 812 32.59 -40.97 -15.64
C GLU A 812 32.44 -41.31 -17.14
N GLY A 813 32.83 -42.53 -17.55
CA GLY A 813 32.67 -43.01 -18.92
C GLY A 813 31.21 -43.13 -19.36
N ILE A 814 30.33 -43.65 -18.50
CA ILE A 814 28.88 -43.75 -18.78
C ILE A 814 28.26 -42.35 -18.92
N LEU A 815 28.63 -41.41 -18.04
CA LEU A 815 28.16 -40.04 -18.09
C LEU A 815 28.66 -39.29 -19.34
N ARG A 816 29.93 -39.46 -19.73
CA ARG A 816 30.46 -38.90 -20.99
C ARG A 816 29.68 -39.39 -22.21
N ALA A 817 29.44 -40.70 -22.32
CA ALA A 817 28.67 -41.26 -23.44
C ALA A 817 27.23 -40.70 -23.50
N SER A 818 26.59 -40.47 -22.34
CA SER A 818 25.25 -39.86 -22.25
C SER A 818 25.24 -38.39 -22.68
N VAL A 819 26.23 -37.62 -22.26
CA VAL A 819 26.42 -36.21 -22.67
C VAL A 819 26.73 -36.11 -24.17
N GLU A 820 27.59 -36.98 -24.70
CA GLU A 820 27.94 -37.04 -26.12
C GLU A 820 26.73 -37.36 -27.01
N ALA A 821 25.90 -38.34 -26.61
CA ALA A 821 24.64 -38.64 -27.28
C ALA A 821 23.71 -37.41 -27.30
N SER A 822 23.47 -36.80 -26.13
CA SER A 822 22.65 -35.61 -25.97
C SER A 822 23.12 -34.42 -26.83
N LEU A 823 24.44 -34.23 -26.95
CA LEU A 823 25.03 -33.22 -27.83
C LEU A 823 24.81 -33.52 -29.33
N THR A 824 24.81 -34.80 -29.74
CA THR A 824 24.46 -35.13 -31.13
C THR A 824 22.99 -34.86 -31.44
N ASP A 825 22.07 -35.13 -30.51
CA ASP A 825 20.63 -34.86 -30.72
C ASP A 825 20.30 -33.37 -30.72
N LYS A 826 20.93 -32.59 -29.82
CA LYS A 826 20.88 -31.11 -29.87
C LYS A 826 21.35 -30.57 -31.23
N HIS A 827 22.39 -31.17 -31.81
CA HIS A 827 22.89 -30.77 -33.14
C HIS A 827 21.92 -31.15 -34.27
N LYS A 828 21.33 -32.36 -34.27
CA LYS A 828 20.27 -32.75 -35.23
C LYS A 828 19.09 -31.79 -35.19
N ALA A 829 18.61 -31.44 -33.99
CA ALA A 829 17.49 -30.51 -33.81
C ALA A 829 17.80 -29.10 -34.35
N LEU A 830 19.04 -28.61 -34.17
CA LEU A 830 19.49 -27.33 -34.71
C LEU A 830 19.60 -27.35 -36.26
N LEU A 831 20.05 -28.45 -36.85
CA LEU A 831 20.07 -28.61 -38.32
C LEU A 831 18.65 -28.68 -38.91
N LEU A 832 17.73 -29.40 -38.27
CA LEU A 832 16.33 -29.45 -38.70
C LEU A 832 15.63 -28.09 -38.58
N THR A 833 15.76 -27.40 -37.44
CA THR A 833 15.13 -26.08 -37.24
C THR A 833 15.69 -25.02 -38.19
N THR A 834 17.01 -25.00 -38.44
CA THR A 834 17.60 -24.08 -39.44
C THR A 834 17.24 -24.45 -40.89
N ALA A 835 16.96 -25.72 -41.20
CA ALA A 835 16.40 -26.12 -42.49
C ALA A 835 14.94 -25.65 -42.65
N TRP A 836 14.09 -25.84 -41.62
CA TRP A 836 12.72 -25.33 -41.62
C TRP A 836 12.65 -23.79 -41.71
N GLN A 837 13.50 -23.06 -40.98
CA GLN A 837 13.59 -21.59 -41.09
C GLN A 837 14.04 -21.10 -42.47
N LYS A 838 14.85 -21.89 -43.20
CA LYS A 838 15.19 -21.60 -44.61
C LYS A 838 14.04 -21.94 -45.56
N ALA A 839 13.23 -22.94 -45.23
CA ALA A 839 12.02 -23.27 -45.98
C ALA A 839 10.92 -22.22 -45.80
N THR A 840 10.63 -21.78 -44.57
CA THR A 840 9.62 -20.72 -44.35
C THR A 840 10.02 -19.40 -45.01
N LYS A 841 11.29 -18.98 -44.91
CA LYS A 841 11.77 -17.78 -45.62
C LYS A 841 11.59 -17.86 -47.14
N ARG A 842 11.80 -19.02 -47.75
CA ARG A 842 11.53 -19.23 -49.19
C ARG A 842 10.04 -19.17 -49.53
N LEU A 843 9.17 -19.66 -48.65
CA LEU A 843 7.71 -19.56 -48.78
C LEU A 843 7.22 -18.11 -48.57
N GLU A 844 7.82 -17.37 -47.64
CA GLU A 844 7.60 -15.94 -47.40
C GLU A 844 8.04 -15.10 -48.62
N GLU A 845 9.21 -15.39 -49.20
CA GLU A 845 9.71 -14.77 -50.44
C GLU A 845 8.84 -15.08 -51.67
N ALA A 846 8.23 -16.27 -51.72
CA ALA A 846 7.27 -16.67 -52.75
C ALA A 846 5.92 -15.96 -52.57
N ALA A 847 5.38 -15.93 -51.35
CA ALA A 847 4.16 -15.20 -51.01
C ALA A 847 4.30 -13.69 -51.25
N ALA A 848 5.50 -13.14 -51.05
CA ALA A 848 5.85 -11.75 -51.38
C ALA A 848 6.11 -11.50 -52.88
N GLY A 849 5.90 -12.49 -53.76
CA GLY A 849 6.06 -12.37 -55.22
C GLY A 849 7.50 -12.16 -55.71
N LYS A 850 8.50 -12.35 -54.85
CA LYS A 850 9.92 -12.09 -55.16
C LYS A 850 10.66 -13.33 -55.66
N TYR A 851 10.17 -14.52 -55.32
CA TYR A 851 10.77 -15.78 -55.75
C TYR A 851 10.54 -16.04 -57.25
N LYS A 852 11.62 -15.99 -58.05
CA LYS A 852 11.61 -16.32 -59.48
C LYS A 852 12.32 -17.64 -59.72
N ILE A 853 11.58 -18.65 -60.19
CA ILE A 853 12.15 -19.91 -60.68
C ILE A 853 13.03 -19.59 -61.90
N ARG A 854 14.29 -20.04 -61.86
CA ARG A 854 15.31 -19.65 -62.85
C ARG A 854 16.15 -20.85 -63.32
N ALA A 855 15.49 -21.88 -63.84
CA ALA A 855 16.07 -22.98 -64.60
C ALA A 855 14.97 -23.76 -65.34
N ASP A 856 15.30 -24.40 -66.47
CA ASP A 856 14.46 -25.41 -67.10
C ASP A 856 14.41 -26.69 -66.24
N PRO A 857 13.27 -27.39 -66.14
CA PRO A 857 13.14 -28.58 -65.27
C PRO A 857 14.16 -29.68 -65.60
N ALA A 858 14.41 -29.95 -66.88
CA ALA A 858 15.41 -30.93 -67.32
C ALA A 858 16.86 -30.52 -66.95
N ALA A 859 17.14 -29.21 -66.88
CA ALA A 859 18.43 -28.71 -66.41
C ALA A 859 18.55 -28.80 -64.88
N VAL A 860 17.46 -28.58 -64.14
CA VAL A 860 17.40 -28.79 -62.68
C VAL A 860 17.67 -30.26 -62.35
N GLU A 861 17.02 -31.21 -63.03
CA GLU A 861 17.28 -32.65 -62.81
C GLU A 861 18.74 -33.03 -63.12
N GLY A 862 19.33 -32.47 -64.18
CA GLY A 862 20.74 -32.67 -64.49
C GLY A 862 21.71 -32.13 -63.42
N GLU A 863 21.46 -30.92 -62.90
CA GLU A 863 22.25 -30.34 -61.80
C GLU A 863 22.01 -31.06 -60.47
N LEU A 864 20.77 -31.45 -60.17
CA LEU A 864 20.39 -32.17 -58.96
C LEU A 864 21.05 -33.56 -58.92
N ASN A 865 21.07 -34.28 -60.04
CA ASN A 865 21.77 -35.57 -60.13
C ASN A 865 23.29 -35.44 -59.92
N LYS A 866 23.93 -34.39 -60.47
CA LYS A 866 25.35 -34.09 -60.20
C LYS A 866 25.59 -33.73 -58.73
N ALA A 867 24.68 -32.97 -58.12
CA ALA A 867 24.77 -32.60 -56.71
C ALA A 867 24.60 -33.84 -55.80
N PHE A 868 23.66 -34.72 -56.12
CA PHE A 868 23.42 -35.98 -55.41
C PHE A 868 24.57 -36.98 -55.57
N GLN A 869 25.18 -37.07 -56.76
CA GLN A 869 26.42 -37.85 -56.96
C GLN A 869 27.56 -37.32 -56.08
N LYS A 870 27.78 -35.99 -56.06
CA LYS A 870 28.77 -35.38 -55.16
C LYS A 870 28.43 -35.57 -53.68
N GLU A 871 27.16 -35.56 -53.30
CA GLU A 871 26.74 -35.87 -51.93
C GLU A 871 27.07 -37.33 -51.57
N GLN A 872 26.86 -38.27 -52.48
CA GLN A 872 27.23 -39.68 -52.29
C GLN A 872 28.75 -39.87 -52.21
N GLU A 873 29.53 -39.21 -53.08
CA GLU A 873 31.01 -39.22 -53.03
C GLU A 873 31.52 -38.67 -51.68
N ILE A 874 30.97 -37.55 -51.21
CA ILE A 874 31.32 -36.95 -49.91
C ILE A 874 30.87 -37.86 -48.75
N ARG A 875 29.67 -38.46 -48.82
CA ARG A 875 29.17 -39.39 -47.80
C ARG A 875 30.06 -40.64 -47.71
N ALA A 876 30.46 -41.21 -48.84
CA ALA A 876 31.38 -42.35 -48.90
C ALA A 876 32.78 -41.98 -48.36
N ALA A 877 33.32 -40.82 -48.73
CA ALA A 877 34.60 -40.34 -48.22
C ALA A 877 34.57 -40.11 -46.69
N VAL A 878 33.49 -39.53 -46.16
CA VAL A 878 33.32 -39.32 -44.71
C VAL A 878 33.10 -40.66 -43.97
N GLN A 879 32.40 -41.62 -44.58
CA GLN A 879 32.27 -42.98 -44.03
C GLN A 879 33.63 -43.69 -43.95
N HIS A 880 34.40 -43.71 -45.04
CA HIS A 880 35.76 -44.27 -45.08
C HIS A 880 36.70 -43.59 -44.06
N LEU A 881 36.65 -42.25 -43.94
CA LEU A 881 37.41 -41.53 -42.90
C LEU A 881 36.97 -41.92 -41.48
N SER A 882 35.69 -42.27 -41.28
CA SER A 882 35.16 -42.70 -39.98
C SER A 882 35.52 -44.14 -39.60
N GLU A 883 35.97 -44.95 -40.57
CA GLU A 883 36.52 -46.29 -40.37
C GLU A 883 38.05 -46.24 -40.13
N VAL A 884 38.75 -45.37 -40.87
CA VAL A 884 40.21 -45.18 -40.74
C VAL A 884 40.61 -44.41 -39.48
N MET A 885 39.76 -43.52 -38.95
CA MET A 885 40.04 -42.74 -37.72
C MET A 885 38.94 -42.92 -36.64
N PRO A 886 38.98 -44.01 -35.85
CA PRO A 886 38.01 -44.27 -34.78
C PRO A 886 37.88 -43.14 -33.76
N GLU A 887 38.99 -42.48 -33.41
CA GLU A 887 39.05 -41.35 -32.47
C GLU A 887 38.27 -40.10 -32.94
N HIS A 888 37.92 -40.02 -34.23
CA HIS A 888 37.16 -38.90 -34.81
C HIS A 888 35.78 -39.32 -35.33
N HIS A 889 35.41 -40.59 -35.13
CA HIS A 889 34.16 -41.19 -35.61
C HIS A 889 32.90 -40.41 -35.16
N GLN A 890 32.88 -39.88 -33.92
CA GLN A 890 31.78 -39.03 -33.44
C GLN A 890 31.70 -37.67 -34.14
N ALA A 891 32.83 -37.01 -34.42
CA ALA A 891 32.86 -35.73 -35.11
C ALA A 891 32.40 -35.89 -36.56
N LEU A 892 32.88 -36.94 -37.25
CA LEU A 892 32.48 -37.28 -38.61
C LEU A 892 30.99 -37.65 -38.70
N LYS A 893 30.42 -38.33 -37.69
CA LYS A 893 28.98 -38.55 -37.56
C LYS A 893 28.17 -37.23 -37.49
N ARG A 894 28.68 -36.18 -36.85
CA ARG A 894 28.01 -34.85 -36.84
C ARG A 894 28.01 -34.19 -38.23
N VAL A 895 29.08 -34.37 -39.01
CA VAL A 895 29.13 -33.91 -40.41
C VAL A 895 28.08 -34.66 -41.26
N LEU A 896 27.97 -35.99 -41.13
CA LEU A 896 27.02 -36.80 -41.90
C LEU A 896 25.56 -36.32 -41.77
N PHE A 897 25.12 -35.84 -40.60
CA PHE A 897 23.74 -35.37 -40.42
C PHE A 897 23.37 -34.16 -41.30
N HIS A 898 24.33 -33.34 -41.74
CA HIS A 898 24.06 -32.24 -42.68
C HIS A 898 23.57 -32.75 -44.04
N SER A 899 23.93 -33.98 -44.42
CA SER A 899 23.46 -34.62 -45.66
C SER A 899 22.10 -35.31 -45.50
N SER A 900 21.61 -35.52 -44.27
CA SER A 900 20.31 -36.16 -44.02
C SER A 900 19.15 -35.19 -43.84
N THR A 901 19.41 -33.89 -43.62
CA THR A 901 18.38 -32.87 -43.32
C THR A 901 17.85 -32.14 -44.57
N ALA A 902 17.80 -32.83 -45.71
CA ALA A 902 17.11 -32.34 -46.91
C ALA A 902 15.59 -32.39 -46.70
N VAL A 903 14.97 -31.25 -46.39
CA VAL A 903 13.50 -31.14 -46.24
C VAL A 903 12.85 -31.30 -47.63
N PRO A 904 11.99 -32.33 -47.85
CA PRO A 904 11.25 -32.45 -49.09
C PRO A 904 10.18 -31.35 -49.14
N VAL A 905 10.40 -30.32 -49.96
CA VAL A 905 9.39 -29.32 -50.25
C VAL A 905 8.31 -29.98 -51.11
N PRO A 906 7.04 -30.04 -50.68
CA PRO A 906 5.98 -30.64 -51.49
C PRO A 906 5.78 -29.80 -52.76
N LEU A 907 5.89 -30.45 -53.92
CA LEU A 907 5.48 -29.89 -55.21
C LEU A 907 3.95 -29.78 -55.23
N ALA A 908 3.43 -28.63 -54.80
CA ALA A 908 2.04 -28.26 -55.06
C ALA A 908 1.85 -28.09 -56.56
N VAL A 909 0.97 -28.90 -57.14
CA VAL A 909 0.56 -28.82 -58.55
C VAL A 909 -0.78 -28.10 -58.62
N ALA A 910 -0.88 -27.11 -59.52
CA ALA A 910 -1.96 -26.14 -59.70
C ALA A 910 -2.03 -25.05 -58.62
#